data_AF-A0A2V8HUZ0-F1
#
_entry.id   AF-A0A2V8HUZ0-F1
#
_cell.length_a   1.000
_cell.length_b   1.000
_cell.length_c   1.000
_cell.angle_alpha   90.00
_cell.angle_beta   90.00
_cell.angle_gamma   90.00
#
_symmetry.space_group_name_H-M   'P 1'
#
loop_
_entity.id
_entity.type
_entity.pdbx_description
1 polymer ?
#
loop_
_entity_poly.entity_id
_entity_poly.type
_entity_poly.pdbx_seq_one_letter_code
_entity_poly.pdbx_strand_id
1 'polypeptide(L)'
;MTVSTTRGAALGVVLFSGGRGSGALTRQLVRHTGLSLTVAINGYDDGASTGAVRRFLGDSLGPSDFRKNASRLATELRTCSASLIEVLDSRLPPGIGAEDALGQLDTIIAGRAGEWLHLFLDAYRASGKPFAFGDCSVGNLVFAGGYLRCGRNFNRTVDAYAALLGLPTGLIENVTDGGDAWLVAIDADGRILEREAEIAGARTHNRVRDIFLIDRPLEDDEARRLEAAGADTAAAEFARRAPRIALNSRLAERIASAGVIIYAPGTQHSSLFPSYLTPGLGDAVATNLRAIKLLVTNIQTDAEISGSTAVDLIDRALHYLKLKGTRPLPAPCLITHYLMNEPGRTESSPYVPLGPVETIEDPRLVRIGNYEDGVTGRHDAARILGPFLEALLAPRRPYRVAVLLHDAGSLNKVTQTLLEMVRGGIDRIAVDLSVFYVGAELLDPAFAAALPFAVRTIPDERAFRESVRAGDFDYVLLFESSGMYRGEDLVGLASHLTVGRLDAVWGSRRLSVRDIHESYRMRYRGNVLLGAVSYAGSHALSLAYLMLYGRYISDTLSAVRAIRATDALEAAVPLTHKRANQHLLSALLRRRAEILELPVSFYPISPERVKRTTPLEGLLSLVTIVWRRFASAGRPRTTGVNAHLPQMNTDTHR
;
A
#
# COMPACT_ATOMS: atom_id res chain seq x y z
N MET A 1 15.27 1.01 -35.08
CA MET A 1 14.62 1.90 -34.10
C MET A 1 14.61 1.18 -32.76
N THR A 2 15.51 1.57 -31.87
CA THR A 2 15.56 1.09 -30.48
C THR A 2 14.28 1.51 -29.79
N VAL A 3 13.43 0.54 -29.46
CA VAL A 3 12.28 0.73 -28.59
C VAL A 3 12.81 1.11 -27.22
N SER A 4 12.89 2.43 -26.99
CA SER A 4 13.06 3.00 -25.67
C SER A 4 11.84 2.60 -24.87
N THR A 5 11.94 1.49 -24.12
CA THR A 5 11.03 1.20 -23.02
C THR A 5 11.15 2.35 -22.04
N THR A 6 10.25 3.32 -22.13
CA THR A 6 10.03 4.31 -21.08
C THR A 6 9.73 3.53 -19.80
N ARG A 7 10.74 3.33 -18.94
CA ARG A 7 10.52 2.94 -17.55
C ARG A 7 9.53 3.97 -17.00
N GLY A 8 8.34 3.52 -16.62
CA GLY A 8 7.36 4.40 -15.97
C GLY A 8 8.02 5.12 -14.80
N ALA A 9 7.67 6.39 -14.60
CA ALA A 9 8.17 7.16 -13.47
C ALA A 9 7.89 6.40 -12.16
N ALA A 10 8.89 6.32 -11.28
CA ALA A 10 8.76 5.63 -10.00
C ALA A 10 7.65 6.28 -9.15
N LEU A 11 6.90 5.46 -8.41
CA LEU A 11 5.83 5.94 -7.52
C LEU A 11 6.45 6.72 -6.35
N GLY A 12 6.10 8.00 -6.21
CA GLY A 12 6.55 8.83 -5.10
C GLY A 12 5.92 8.42 -3.77
N VAL A 13 6.74 8.23 -2.74
CA VAL A 13 6.32 7.91 -1.37
C VAL A 13 6.95 8.91 -0.40
N VAL A 14 6.12 9.59 0.39
CA VAL A 14 6.57 10.43 1.50
C VAL A 14 6.28 9.72 2.81
N LEU A 15 7.29 9.54 3.66
CA LEU A 15 7.20 8.88 4.96
C LEU A 15 7.56 9.89 6.06
N PHE A 16 6.58 10.33 6.85
CA PHE A 16 6.83 11.06 8.08
C PHE A 16 7.32 10.09 9.15
N SER A 17 8.49 10.36 9.72
CA SER A 17 9.17 9.46 10.64
C SER A 17 9.70 10.21 11.87
N GLY A 18 9.50 9.60 13.04
CA GLY A 18 10.16 9.98 14.29
C GLY A 18 11.08 8.86 14.78
N GLY A 19 12.37 9.15 14.98
CA GLY A 19 13.33 8.17 15.52
C GLY A 19 13.38 6.81 14.80
N ARG A 20 13.29 5.72 15.58
CA ARG A 20 13.53 4.32 15.12
C ARG A 20 12.26 3.53 14.74
N GLY A 21 11.07 4.04 15.05
CA GLY A 21 9.79 3.31 14.89
C GLY A 21 9.45 2.94 13.44
N SER A 22 9.89 3.76 12.48
CA SER A 22 9.71 3.52 11.04
C SER A 22 10.69 2.51 10.43
N GLY A 23 11.50 1.85 11.27
CA GLY A 23 12.51 0.83 10.95
C GLY A 23 12.15 -0.09 9.79
N ALA A 24 11.11 -0.89 10.03
CA ALA A 24 10.64 -1.93 9.12
C ALA A 24 10.08 -1.34 7.80
N LEU A 25 9.25 -0.30 7.91
CA LEU A 25 8.63 0.36 6.74
C LEU A 25 9.69 0.95 5.81
N THR A 26 10.64 1.71 6.37
CA THR A 26 11.71 2.36 5.59
C THR A 26 12.55 1.34 4.84
N ARG A 27 12.92 0.23 5.49
CA ARG A 27 13.72 -0.84 4.88
C ARG A 27 13.03 -1.44 3.64
N GLN A 28 11.73 -1.69 3.72
CA GLN A 28 11.00 -2.25 2.59
C GLN A 28 10.86 -1.22 1.45
N LEU A 29 10.53 0.03 1.80
CA LEU A 29 10.31 1.09 0.82
C LEU A 29 11.58 1.44 0.04
N VAL A 30 12.72 1.57 0.73
CA VAL A 30 13.97 2.02 0.11
C VAL A 30 14.57 0.98 -0.84
N ARG A 31 14.29 -0.32 -0.62
CA ARG A 31 14.76 -1.42 -1.47
C ARG A 31 13.92 -1.61 -2.74
N HIS A 32 12.75 -0.98 -2.83
CA HIS A 32 11.82 -1.21 -3.92
C HIS A 32 12.13 -0.32 -5.14
N THR A 33 12.58 -0.92 -6.24
CA THR A 33 13.05 -0.21 -7.45
C THR A 33 11.97 0.62 -8.16
N GLY A 34 10.69 0.26 -7.98
CA GLY A 34 9.55 1.03 -8.50
C GLY A 34 9.14 2.24 -7.65
N LEU A 35 9.82 2.53 -6.54
CA LEU A 35 9.47 3.62 -5.62
C LEU A 35 10.54 4.71 -5.58
N SER A 36 10.11 5.94 -5.34
CA SER A 36 10.96 7.07 -4.96
C SER A 36 10.58 7.52 -3.55
N LEU A 37 11.42 7.21 -2.57
CA LEU A 37 11.16 7.50 -1.15
C LEU A 37 11.73 8.86 -0.72
N THR A 38 10.93 9.62 0.03
CA THR A 38 11.35 10.77 0.84
C THR A 38 10.97 10.52 2.30
N VAL A 39 11.95 10.52 3.19
CA VAL A 39 11.75 10.42 4.65
C VAL A 39 11.75 11.83 5.23
N ALA A 40 10.59 12.27 5.70
CA ALA A 40 10.39 13.59 6.29
C ALA A 40 10.52 13.52 7.82
N ILE A 41 11.39 14.34 8.39
CA ILE A 41 11.80 14.31 9.80
C ILE A 41 11.86 15.76 10.31
N ASN A 42 11.54 16.02 11.58
CA ASN A 42 11.84 17.32 12.21
C ASN A 42 13.15 17.28 13.02
N GLY A 43 13.66 18.43 13.43
CA GLY A 43 14.88 18.55 14.21
C GLY A 43 14.67 19.17 15.60
N TYR A 44 13.55 18.91 16.26
CA TYR A 44 13.26 19.57 17.54
C TYR A 44 13.90 18.90 18.77
N ASP A 45 14.58 17.76 18.60
CA ASP A 45 15.33 17.07 19.65
C ASP A 45 16.38 17.98 20.28
N ASP A 46 16.33 18.06 21.60
CA ASP A 46 17.26 18.81 22.45
C ASP A 46 17.82 17.96 23.61
N GLY A 47 17.65 16.65 23.55
CA GLY A 47 18.16 15.71 24.53
C GLY A 47 19.66 15.45 24.42
N ALA A 48 20.31 15.16 25.55
CA ALA A 48 21.69 14.65 25.65
C ALA A 48 22.70 15.35 24.70
N SER A 49 23.33 14.58 23.81
CA SER A 49 24.29 15.05 22.82
C SER A 49 23.71 16.07 21.84
N THR A 50 22.45 15.90 21.42
CA THR A 50 21.74 16.81 20.52
C THR A 50 21.63 18.18 21.18
N GLY A 51 21.13 18.22 22.42
CA GLY A 51 20.99 19.45 23.20
C GLY A 51 22.30 20.20 23.43
N ALA A 52 23.40 19.47 23.69
CA ALA A 52 24.71 20.08 23.86
C ALA A 52 25.15 20.84 22.59
N VAL A 53 24.98 20.23 21.42
CA VAL A 53 25.27 20.85 20.12
C VAL A 53 24.38 22.07 19.88
N ARG A 54 23.06 21.94 20.09
CA ARG A 54 22.12 23.04 19.87
C ARG A 54 22.40 24.24 20.77
N ARG A 55 22.61 24.03 22.07
CA ARG A 55 22.95 25.09 23.03
C ARG A 55 24.28 25.78 22.70
N PHE A 56 25.26 25.02 22.21
CA PHE A 56 26.55 25.58 21.81
C PHE A 56 26.43 26.47 20.56
N LEU A 57 25.74 26.00 19.53
CA LEU A 57 25.56 26.72 18.28
C LEU A 57 24.61 27.92 18.43
N GLY A 58 23.49 27.74 19.15
CA GLY A 58 22.52 28.77 19.49
C GLY A 58 21.41 29.03 18.46
N ASP A 59 21.49 28.41 17.28
CA ASP A 59 20.58 28.66 16.15
C ASP A 59 20.38 27.43 15.24
N SER A 60 20.71 26.23 15.74
CA SER A 60 20.62 24.99 15.00
C SER A 60 19.52 24.10 15.56
N LEU A 61 18.77 23.48 14.65
CA LEU A 61 17.97 22.30 14.94
C LEU A 61 18.87 21.11 15.36
N GLY A 62 18.24 20.10 15.94
CA GLY A 62 18.85 18.88 16.42
C GLY A 62 19.29 17.93 15.29
N PRO A 63 20.58 17.54 15.22
CA PRO A 63 21.08 16.71 14.12
C PRO A 63 20.78 15.21 14.25
N SER A 64 20.47 14.71 15.46
CA SER A 64 20.50 13.28 15.76
C SER A 64 19.57 12.44 14.90
N ASP A 65 18.32 12.86 14.69
CA ASP A 65 17.35 12.06 13.95
C ASP A 65 17.66 12.00 12.45
N PHE A 66 18.10 13.11 11.85
CA PHE A 66 18.61 13.13 10.47
C PHE A 66 19.81 12.19 10.32
N ARG A 67 20.75 12.29 11.25
CA ARG A 67 21.97 11.51 11.24
C ARG A 67 21.71 10.01 11.37
N LYS A 68 20.94 9.59 12.38
CA LYS A 68 20.59 8.18 12.62
C LYS A 68 19.85 7.59 11.43
N ASN A 69 18.95 8.37 10.81
CA ASN A 69 18.27 7.95 9.58
C ASN A 69 19.23 7.82 8.41
N ALA A 70 20.19 8.74 8.25
CA ALA A 70 21.21 8.66 7.23
C ALA A 70 22.12 7.43 7.41
N SER A 71 22.65 7.17 8.62
CA SER A 71 23.43 5.96 8.93
C SER A 71 22.64 4.68 8.60
N ARG A 72 21.38 4.61 9.02
CA ARG A 72 20.49 3.46 8.77
C ARG A 72 20.26 3.24 7.28
N LEU A 73 19.88 4.28 6.54
CA LEU A 73 19.63 4.21 5.11
C LEU A 73 20.90 3.86 4.33
N ALA A 74 22.03 4.43 4.71
CA ALA A 74 23.31 4.16 4.07
C ALA A 74 23.78 2.71 4.30
N THR A 75 23.52 2.17 5.51
CA THR A 75 23.75 0.75 5.82
C THR A 75 22.87 -0.15 4.96
N GLU A 76 21.58 0.19 4.88
CA GLU A 76 20.56 -0.59 4.17
C GLU A 76 20.81 -0.62 2.66
N LEU A 77 21.23 0.51 2.09
CA LEU A 77 21.54 0.67 0.67
C LEU A 77 23.00 0.37 0.32
N ARG A 78 23.87 0.18 1.33
CA ARG A 78 25.32 -0.03 1.17
C ARG A 78 26.00 1.08 0.36
N THR A 79 25.67 2.34 0.65
CA THR A 79 26.17 3.50 -0.10
C THR A 79 27.53 4.01 0.37
N CYS A 80 27.99 3.59 1.56
CA CYS A 80 29.32 3.91 2.08
C CYS A 80 29.89 2.75 2.91
N SER A 81 31.15 2.89 3.36
CA SER A 81 31.83 1.89 4.19
C SER A 81 31.23 1.78 5.58
N ALA A 82 31.12 0.55 6.11
CA ALA A 82 30.67 0.29 7.48
C ALA A 82 31.52 1.03 8.53
N SER A 83 32.83 1.14 8.32
CA SER A 83 33.73 1.87 9.22
C SER A 83 33.41 3.37 9.36
N LEU A 84 32.98 4.02 8.27
CA LEU A 84 32.52 5.41 8.33
C LEU A 84 31.26 5.52 9.19
N ILE A 85 30.31 4.60 9.02
CA ILE A 85 29.08 4.58 9.81
C ILE A 85 29.40 4.33 11.29
N GLU A 86 30.27 3.37 11.59
CA GLU A 86 30.73 3.07 12.95
C GLU A 86 31.37 4.30 13.63
N VAL A 87 32.24 5.03 12.92
CA VAL A 87 32.83 6.27 13.45
C VAL A 87 31.75 7.32 13.73
N LEU A 88 30.83 7.55 12.80
CA LEU A 88 29.77 8.56 12.97
C LEU A 88 28.79 8.18 14.10
N ASP A 89 28.49 6.88 14.26
CA ASP A 89 27.60 6.35 15.29
C ASP A 89 28.28 6.19 16.65
N SER A 90 29.62 6.25 16.70
CA SER A 90 30.38 6.18 17.95
C SER A 90 30.07 7.34 18.89
N ARG A 91 30.28 7.09 20.18
CA ARG A 91 30.03 8.04 21.28
C ARG A 91 31.26 8.14 22.16
N LEU A 92 31.53 9.34 22.64
CA LEU A 92 32.60 9.58 23.59
C LEU A 92 32.26 8.97 24.96
N PRO A 93 33.26 8.56 25.76
CA PRO A 93 33.03 8.03 27.10
C PRO A 93 32.16 8.96 27.97
N PRO A 94 31.22 8.41 28.75
CA PRO A 94 30.48 9.19 29.74
C PRO A 94 31.45 9.85 30.72
N GLY A 95 31.28 11.16 30.97
CA GLY A 95 32.11 11.91 31.92
C GLY A 95 33.51 12.31 31.43
N ILE A 96 33.84 12.11 30.14
CA ILE A 96 35.12 12.57 29.58
C ILE A 96 35.31 14.08 29.76
N GLY A 97 36.53 14.49 30.16
CA GLY A 97 36.93 15.90 30.23
C GLY A 97 37.13 16.51 28.84
N ALA A 98 37.06 17.84 28.74
CA ALA A 98 37.22 18.52 27.45
C ALA A 98 38.58 18.26 26.78
N GLU A 99 39.68 18.29 27.56
CA GLU A 99 41.03 18.05 27.04
C GLU A 99 41.19 16.63 26.47
N ASP A 100 40.75 15.61 27.22
CA ASP A 100 40.78 14.21 26.76
C ASP A 100 39.89 13.99 25.54
N ALA A 101 38.72 14.64 25.50
CA ALA A 101 37.81 14.57 24.36
C ALA A 101 38.44 15.17 23.11
N LEU A 102 39.10 16.33 23.22
CA LEU A 102 39.84 16.94 22.12
C LEU A 102 40.97 16.02 21.64
N GLY A 103 41.76 15.46 22.56
CA GLY A 103 42.83 14.52 22.24
C GLY A 103 42.34 13.30 21.46
N GLN A 104 41.18 12.72 21.85
CA GLN A 104 40.57 11.61 21.10
C GLN A 104 40.05 12.06 19.73
N LEU A 105 39.32 13.17 19.67
CA LEU A 105 38.68 13.64 18.43
C LEU A 105 39.70 14.14 17.39
N ASP A 106 40.83 14.72 17.82
CA ASP A 106 41.90 15.18 16.92
C ASP A 106 42.58 14.01 16.18
N THR A 107 42.52 12.79 16.71
CA THR A 107 43.05 11.61 16.01
C THR A 107 42.14 11.13 14.88
N ILE A 108 40.89 11.61 14.80
CA ILE A 108 39.93 11.24 13.76
C ILE A 108 40.19 12.09 12.50
N ILE A 109 41.18 11.67 11.70
CA ILE A 109 41.72 12.46 10.57
C ILE A 109 41.23 12.05 9.17
N ALA A 110 40.35 11.05 9.04
CA ALA A 110 40.07 10.46 7.72
C ALA A 110 38.93 11.17 6.96
N GLY A 111 39.28 11.73 5.79
CA GLY A 111 38.33 12.19 4.75
C GLY A 111 37.44 13.38 5.15
N ARG A 112 36.38 13.61 4.37
CA ARG A 112 35.47 14.75 4.54
C ARG A 112 34.80 14.83 5.92
N ALA A 113 34.58 13.68 6.56
CA ALA A 113 34.00 13.63 7.91
C ALA A 113 34.96 14.24 8.96
N GLY A 114 36.26 13.92 8.86
CA GLY A 114 37.30 14.51 9.71
C GLY A 114 37.44 16.02 9.50
N GLU A 115 37.42 16.48 8.25
CA GLU A 115 37.43 17.93 7.93
C GLU A 115 36.30 18.67 8.64
N TRP A 116 35.10 18.11 8.65
CA TRP A 116 33.94 18.75 9.28
C TRP A 116 34.04 18.68 10.81
N LEU A 117 34.53 17.57 11.37
CA LEU A 117 34.80 17.49 12.80
C LEU A 117 35.76 18.60 13.24
N HIS A 118 36.88 18.80 12.53
CA HIS A 118 37.84 19.84 12.86
C HIS A 118 37.24 21.25 12.77
N LEU A 119 36.35 21.53 11.81
CA LEU A 119 35.64 22.82 11.78
C LEU A 119 34.82 23.08 13.05
N PHE A 120 34.18 22.05 13.61
CA PHE A 120 33.50 22.18 14.89
C PHE A 120 34.50 22.40 16.04
N LEU A 121 35.59 21.63 16.08
CA LEU A 121 36.61 21.74 17.13
C LEU A 121 37.28 23.12 17.14
N ASP A 122 37.58 23.68 15.97
CA ASP A 122 38.17 25.01 15.84
C ASP A 122 37.18 26.10 16.30
N ALA A 123 35.90 25.96 15.96
CA ALA A 123 34.86 26.85 16.46
C ALA A 123 34.71 26.74 17.99
N TYR A 124 34.79 25.53 18.55
CA TYR A 124 34.79 25.32 20.00
C TYR A 124 35.98 26.01 20.67
N ARG A 125 37.21 25.76 20.20
CA ARG A 125 38.45 26.38 20.70
C ARG A 125 38.39 27.91 20.64
N ALA A 126 37.90 28.47 19.54
CA ALA A 126 37.80 29.90 19.35
C ALA A 126 36.71 30.55 20.23
N SER A 127 35.64 29.83 20.57
CA SER A 127 34.49 30.39 21.29
C SER A 127 34.73 30.60 22.79
N GLY A 128 35.59 29.78 23.41
CA GLY A 128 35.75 29.72 24.87
C GLY A 128 34.48 29.29 25.64
N LYS A 129 33.42 28.87 24.96
CA LYS A 129 32.16 28.45 25.61
C LYS A 129 32.29 27.04 26.21
N PRO A 130 31.63 26.76 27.35
CA PRO A 130 31.58 25.40 27.88
C PRO A 130 30.82 24.47 26.92
N PHE A 131 31.30 23.23 26.78
CA PHE A 131 30.64 22.18 26.01
C PHE A 131 30.75 20.83 26.75
N ALA A 132 29.65 20.11 26.85
CA ALA A 132 29.62 18.79 27.48
C ALA A 132 29.91 17.69 26.44
N PHE A 133 31.14 17.19 26.42
CA PHE A 133 31.56 16.12 25.50
C PHE A 133 31.14 14.71 25.94
N GLY A 134 30.80 14.50 27.22
CA GLY A 134 30.38 13.20 27.74
C GLY A 134 29.17 12.62 26.99
N ASP A 135 29.28 11.34 26.59
CA ASP A 135 28.26 10.61 25.81
C ASP A 135 27.87 11.31 24.48
N CYS A 136 28.70 12.25 24.00
CA CYS A 136 28.44 12.96 22.76
C CYS A 136 28.71 12.06 21.55
N SER A 137 27.80 12.06 20.58
CA SER A 137 28.00 11.33 19.34
C SER A 137 28.98 12.07 18.44
N VAL A 138 30.00 11.37 17.94
CA VAL A 138 30.98 11.94 16.99
C VAL A 138 30.26 12.49 15.76
N GLY A 139 29.30 11.75 15.24
CA GLY A 139 28.53 12.19 14.08
C GLY A 139 27.69 13.46 14.32
N ASN A 140 27.27 13.76 15.55
CA ASN A 140 26.62 15.03 15.87
C ASN A 140 27.59 16.20 15.80
N LEU A 141 28.84 16.00 16.21
CA LEU A 141 29.92 17.00 16.10
C LEU A 141 30.30 17.22 14.63
N VAL A 142 30.40 16.13 13.84
CA VAL A 142 30.60 16.20 12.38
C VAL A 142 29.46 16.98 11.71
N PHE A 143 28.21 16.70 12.08
CA PHE A 143 27.07 17.45 11.55
C PHE A 143 27.13 18.93 11.93
N ALA A 144 27.48 19.25 13.17
CA ALA A 144 27.65 20.63 13.65
C ALA A 144 28.72 21.39 12.85
N GLY A 145 29.86 20.76 12.57
CA GLY A 145 30.88 21.36 11.70
C GLY A 145 30.43 21.49 10.25
N GLY A 146 29.67 20.52 9.73
CA GLY A 146 28.98 20.61 8.45
C GLY A 146 28.00 21.79 8.38
N TYR A 147 27.29 22.06 9.48
CA TYR A 147 26.38 23.20 9.60
C TYR A 147 27.10 24.54 9.51
N LEU A 148 28.24 24.67 10.21
CA LEU A 148 29.12 25.83 10.08
C LEU A 148 29.63 26.00 8.65
N ARG A 149 30.08 24.91 8.02
CA ARG A 149 30.55 24.90 6.62
C ARG A 149 29.46 25.31 5.64
N CYS A 150 28.22 24.89 5.87
CA CYS A 150 27.08 25.18 5.00
C CYS A 150 26.51 26.59 5.18
N GLY A 151 27.22 27.48 5.90
CA GLY A 151 26.77 28.84 6.16
C GLY A 151 25.57 28.89 7.09
N ARG A 152 25.52 27.97 8.07
CA ARG A 152 24.44 27.87 9.06
C ARG A 152 23.05 27.64 8.45
N ASN A 153 23.02 26.96 7.29
CA ASN A 153 21.78 26.52 6.65
C ASN A 153 21.53 25.04 6.95
N PHE A 154 20.51 24.75 7.76
CA PHE A 154 20.26 23.39 8.25
C PHE A 154 19.89 22.43 7.12
N ASN A 155 18.98 22.80 6.23
CA ASN A 155 18.52 21.91 5.15
C ASN A 155 19.64 21.61 4.13
N ARG A 156 20.51 22.58 3.82
CA ARG A 156 21.73 22.35 3.03
C ARG A 156 22.69 21.41 3.74
N THR A 157 22.76 21.48 5.06
CA THR A 157 23.59 20.59 5.88
C THR A 157 23.05 19.16 5.84
N VAL A 158 21.73 18.97 5.92
CA VAL A 158 21.08 17.65 5.76
C VAL A 158 21.48 17.04 4.41
N ASP A 159 21.40 17.79 3.31
CA ASP A 159 21.80 17.32 1.98
C ASP A 159 23.29 16.95 1.92
N ALA A 160 24.14 17.83 2.43
CA ALA A 160 25.58 17.61 2.42
C ALA A 160 25.97 16.41 3.29
N TYR A 161 25.32 16.24 4.44
CA TYR A 161 25.54 15.11 5.34
C TYR A 161 25.04 13.80 4.70
N ALA A 162 23.86 13.79 4.09
CA ALA A 162 23.39 12.63 3.33
C ALA A 162 24.38 12.24 2.20
N ALA A 163 24.91 13.24 1.47
CA ALA A 163 25.91 13.03 0.43
C ALA A 163 27.27 12.55 0.98
N LEU A 164 27.62 12.82 2.24
CA LEU A 164 28.79 12.25 2.91
C LEU A 164 28.69 10.72 3.00
N LEU A 165 27.47 10.22 3.20
CA LEU A 165 27.16 8.79 3.28
C LEU A 165 26.74 8.17 1.92
N GLY A 166 26.86 8.92 0.82
CA GLY A 166 26.49 8.46 -0.52
C GLY A 166 24.99 8.35 -0.78
N LEU A 167 24.16 8.98 0.05
CA LEU A 167 22.71 9.01 -0.13
C LEU A 167 22.28 10.11 -1.12
N PRO A 168 21.23 9.87 -1.92
CA PRO A 168 20.74 10.86 -2.87
C PRO A 168 20.01 12.02 -2.17
N THR A 169 20.13 13.22 -2.73
CA THR A 169 19.40 14.41 -2.30
C THR A 169 17.89 14.19 -2.34
N GLY A 170 17.20 14.60 -1.28
CA GLY A 170 15.75 14.48 -1.13
C GLY A 170 15.23 13.11 -0.65
N LEU A 171 16.13 12.17 -0.36
CA LEU A 171 15.77 10.95 0.38
C LEU A 171 15.46 11.26 1.85
N ILE A 172 16.16 12.22 2.46
CA ILE A 172 15.89 12.71 3.81
C ILE A 172 15.60 14.20 3.71
N GLU A 173 14.49 14.64 4.26
CA GLU A 173 14.06 16.04 4.28
C GLU A 173 13.75 16.48 5.70
N ASN A 174 14.16 17.70 6.01
CA ASN A 174 13.55 18.40 7.14
C ASN A 174 12.11 18.78 6.78
N VAL A 175 11.19 18.61 7.72
CA VAL A 175 9.80 19.06 7.57
C VAL A 175 9.74 20.58 7.42
N THR A 176 10.62 21.32 8.10
CA THR A 176 10.63 22.78 8.05
C THR A 176 11.68 23.33 7.08
N ASP A 177 11.59 24.62 6.79
CA ASP A 177 12.59 25.43 6.07
C ASP A 177 13.98 25.48 6.73
N GLY A 178 14.14 24.86 7.91
CA GLY A 178 15.39 24.82 8.65
C GLY A 178 15.49 25.86 9.77
N GLY A 179 14.43 26.64 10.00
CA GLY A 179 14.35 27.54 11.16
C GLY A 179 14.39 26.76 12.49
N ASP A 180 15.16 27.28 13.45
CA ASP A 180 15.28 26.69 14.78
C ASP A 180 14.03 26.93 15.63
N ALA A 181 13.68 25.94 16.45
CA ALA A 181 12.55 25.98 17.37
C ALA A 181 12.72 24.94 18.48
N TRP A 182 12.17 25.22 19.65
CA TRP A 182 12.28 24.37 20.83
C TRP A 182 10.91 23.78 21.17
N LEU A 183 10.85 22.47 21.38
CA LEU A 183 9.63 21.75 21.70
C LEU A 183 9.38 21.79 23.21
N VAL A 184 8.21 22.29 23.60
CA VAL A 184 7.71 22.25 24.98
C VAL A 184 6.32 21.63 25.00
N ALA A 185 5.92 21.09 26.15
CA ALA A 185 4.58 20.54 26.32
C ALA A 185 3.95 20.96 27.64
N ILE A 186 2.63 20.89 27.69
CA ILE A 186 1.84 20.97 28.91
C ILE A 186 1.17 19.62 29.09
N ASP A 187 1.29 19.00 30.26
CA ASP A 187 0.61 17.74 30.57
C ASP A 187 -0.85 17.94 31.02
N ALA A 188 -1.57 16.85 31.27
CA ALA A 188 -2.96 16.85 31.70
C ALA A 188 -3.17 17.49 33.08
N ASP A 189 -2.14 17.50 33.92
CA ASP A 189 -2.16 18.11 35.26
C ASP A 189 -1.75 19.59 35.22
N GLY A 190 -1.38 20.10 34.04
CA GLY A 190 -0.97 21.49 33.83
C GLY A 190 0.51 21.76 34.09
N ARG A 191 1.32 20.73 34.29
CA ARG A 191 2.77 20.85 34.45
C ARG A 191 3.43 21.14 33.11
N ILE A 192 4.53 21.88 33.17
CA ILE A 192 5.31 22.21 31.98
C ILE A 192 6.42 21.18 31.82
N LEU A 193 6.50 20.60 30.63
CA LEU A 193 7.60 19.73 30.20
C LEU A 193 8.50 20.57 29.29
N GLU A 194 9.68 20.93 29.80
CA GLU A 194 10.51 22.00 29.24
C GLU A 194 11.28 21.56 27.98
N ARG A 195 11.44 20.24 27.81
CA ARG A 195 12.36 19.63 26.85
C ARG A 195 11.79 18.35 26.27
N GLU A 196 12.28 17.94 25.10
CA GLU A 196 11.87 16.68 24.48
C GLU A 196 12.13 15.47 25.38
N ALA A 197 13.26 15.47 26.09
CA ALA A 197 13.64 14.38 27.00
C ALA A 197 12.67 14.21 28.18
N GLU A 198 11.99 15.27 28.60
CA GLU A 198 10.97 15.24 29.66
C GLU A 198 9.62 14.77 29.12
N ILE A 199 9.30 15.15 27.88
CA ILE A 199 8.14 14.64 27.14
C ILE A 199 8.25 13.12 26.96
N ALA A 200 9.41 12.64 26.52
CA ALA A 200 9.69 11.21 26.30
C ALA A 200 10.02 10.43 27.60
N GLY A 201 10.06 11.09 28.76
CA GLY A 201 10.57 10.55 30.01
C GLY A 201 9.74 9.39 30.58
N ALA A 202 10.36 8.22 30.73
CA ALA A 202 9.73 6.97 31.20
C ALA A 202 9.26 6.93 32.68
N ARG A 203 9.49 7.99 33.46
CA ARG A 203 9.27 7.98 34.92
C ARG A 203 7.94 8.56 35.38
N THR A 204 7.21 9.22 34.50
CA THR A 204 5.89 9.79 34.76
C THR A 204 4.98 9.38 33.61
N HIS A 205 3.77 8.89 33.93
CA HIS A 205 2.77 8.58 32.91
C HIS A 205 2.27 9.91 32.33
N ASN A 206 3.06 10.52 31.44
CA ASN A 206 2.81 11.87 30.94
C ASN A 206 1.69 11.83 29.92
N ARG A 207 0.45 12.06 30.37
CA ARG A 207 -0.65 12.39 29.47
C ARG A 207 -0.45 13.82 28.97
N VAL A 208 0.26 14.00 27.87
CA VAL A 208 0.46 15.32 27.26
C VAL A 208 -0.91 15.90 26.90
N ARG A 209 -1.22 17.12 27.35
CA ARG A 209 -2.40 17.90 26.97
C ARG A 209 -2.17 18.62 25.66
N ASP A 210 -1.03 19.27 25.48
CA ASP A 210 -0.68 19.92 24.22
C ASP A 210 0.83 20.16 24.07
N ILE A 211 1.29 20.34 22.84
CA ILE A 211 2.69 20.62 22.49
C ILE A 211 2.82 21.98 21.79
N PHE A 212 3.94 22.66 21.97
CA PHE A 212 4.21 23.98 21.41
C PHE A 212 5.64 24.06 20.90
N LEU A 213 5.86 24.91 19.90
CA LEU A 213 7.18 25.27 19.43
C LEU A 213 7.45 26.72 19.86
N ILE A 214 8.58 26.96 20.50
CA ILE A 214 8.99 28.29 20.99
C ILE A 214 10.33 28.71 20.39
N ASP A 215 10.53 30.03 20.28
CA ASP A 215 11.66 30.69 19.63
C ASP A 215 13.02 30.55 20.34
N ARG A 216 13.03 30.24 21.63
CA ARG A 216 14.22 30.03 22.45
C ARG A 216 13.94 29.00 23.54
N PRO A 217 14.97 28.34 24.12
CA PRO A 217 14.78 27.41 25.23
C PRO A 217 14.00 28.05 26.39
N LEU A 218 13.24 27.24 27.12
CA LEU A 218 12.61 27.68 28.36
C LEU A 218 13.64 27.67 29.50
N GLU A 219 13.71 28.74 30.27
CA GLU A 219 14.54 28.80 31.48
C GLU A 219 13.75 28.28 32.69
N ASP A 220 14.39 27.57 33.62
CA ASP A 220 13.74 26.96 34.77
C ASP A 220 12.89 27.95 35.61
N ASP A 221 13.36 29.21 35.76
CA ASP A 221 12.61 30.27 36.45
C ASP A 221 11.40 30.78 35.66
N GLU A 222 11.47 30.73 34.33
CA GLU A 222 10.33 31.05 33.46
C GLU A 222 9.30 29.92 33.51
N ALA A 223 9.73 28.67 33.43
CA ALA A 223 8.88 27.49 33.54
C ALA A 223 8.09 27.50 34.86
N ARG A 224 8.78 27.66 36.00
CA ARG A 224 8.13 27.74 37.33
C ARG A 224 7.07 28.84 37.41
N ARG A 225 7.34 30.02 36.85
CA ARG A 225 6.38 31.14 36.85
C ARG A 225 5.16 30.85 35.98
N LEU A 226 5.35 30.27 34.80
CA LEU A 226 4.27 29.93 33.88
C LEU A 226 3.40 28.79 34.43
N GLU A 227 4.01 27.79 35.07
CA GLU A 227 3.28 26.71 35.74
C GLU A 227 2.41 27.25 36.88
N ALA A 228 2.96 28.15 37.71
CA ALA A 228 2.20 28.81 38.77
C ALA A 228 1.07 29.72 38.25
N ALA A 229 1.20 30.27 37.04
CA ALA A 229 0.18 31.09 36.39
C ALA A 229 -0.95 30.26 35.73
N GLY A 230 -0.79 28.94 35.67
CA GLY A 230 -1.78 28.00 35.15
C GLY A 230 -1.61 27.67 33.65
N ALA A 231 -2.09 26.48 33.29
CA ALA A 231 -1.90 25.86 31.97
C ALA A 231 -2.39 26.74 30.79
N ASP A 232 -3.52 27.43 30.92
CA ASP A 232 -4.06 28.24 29.84
C ASP A 232 -3.22 29.52 29.62
N THR A 233 -2.70 30.11 30.69
CA THR A 233 -1.76 31.24 30.63
C THR A 233 -0.45 30.82 29.99
N ALA A 234 0.10 29.66 30.39
CA ALA A 234 1.30 29.09 29.79
C ALA A 234 1.10 28.82 28.29
N ALA A 235 -0.02 28.22 27.88
CA ALA A 235 -0.35 27.97 26.48
C ALA A 235 -0.42 29.26 25.65
N ALA A 236 -1.02 30.33 26.20
CA ALA A 236 -1.07 31.63 25.54
C ALA A 236 0.31 32.28 25.37
N GLU A 237 1.19 32.15 26.38
CA GLU A 237 2.57 32.63 26.28
C GLU A 237 3.37 31.83 25.23
N PHE A 238 3.28 30.50 25.23
CA PHE A 238 3.94 29.67 24.24
C PHE A 238 3.47 29.96 22.82
N ALA A 239 2.17 30.22 22.62
CA ALA A 239 1.65 30.66 21.33
C ALA A 239 2.21 32.01 20.89
N ARG A 240 2.43 32.96 21.83
CA ARG A 240 3.08 34.25 21.54
C ARG A 240 4.57 34.11 21.20
N ARG A 241 5.24 33.10 21.76
CA ARG A 241 6.65 32.76 21.48
C ARG A 241 6.84 31.87 20.25
N ALA A 242 5.78 31.56 19.50
CA ALA A 242 5.86 30.70 18.34
C ALA A 242 6.85 31.27 17.29
N PRO A 243 7.86 30.49 16.86
CA PRO A 243 8.82 30.95 15.87
C PRO A 243 8.18 31.06 14.49
N ARG A 244 8.78 31.88 13.62
CA ARG A 244 8.40 31.95 12.20
C ARG A 244 9.06 30.81 11.44
N ILE A 245 8.39 29.67 11.43
CA ILE A 245 8.78 28.47 10.68
C ILE A 245 7.81 28.22 9.52
N ALA A 246 8.33 27.79 8.37
CA ALA A 246 7.53 27.37 7.24
C ALA A 246 7.82 25.91 6.84
N LEU A 247 6.87 25.28 6.15
CA LEU A 247 7.08 24.00 5.48
C LEU A 247 8.24 24.08 4.47
N ASN A 248 9.13 23.09 4.46
CA ASN A 248 10.16 22.94 3.45
C ASN A 248 9.53 22.87 2.04
N SER A 249 9.89 23.80 1.16
CA SER A 249 9.33 23.87 -0.20
C SER A 249 9.59 22.61 -1.02
N ARG A 250 10.78 22.00 -0.87
CA ARG A 250 11.11 20.74 -1.55
C ARG A 250 10.25 19.59 -1.04
N LEU A 251 9.99 19.53 0.27
CA LEU A 251 9.06 18.56 0.83
C LEU A 251 7.62 18.81 0.34
N ALA A 252 7.19 20.07 0.23
CA ALA A 252 5.87 20.41 -0.31
C ALA A 252 5.69 19.88 -1.76
N GLU A 253 6.70 20.03 -2.62
CA GLU A 253 6.71 19.47 -3.98
C GLU A 253 6.66 17.93 -3.99
N ARG A 254 7.39 17.28 -3.07
CA ARG A 254 7.34 15.82 -2.90
C ARG A 254 5.96 15.36 -2.43
N ILE A 255 5.34 16.07 -1.48
CA ILE A 255 3.97 15.79 -1.02
C ILE A 255 2.99 15.95 -2.17
N ALA A 256 3.09 17.02 -2.96
CA ALA A 256 2.18 17.28 -4.09
C ALA A 256 2.25 16.21 -5.20
N SER A 257 3.43 15.64 -5.43
CA SER A 257 3.67 14.61 -6.45
C SER A 257 3.59 13.17 -5.93
N ALA A 258 3.49 12.96 -4.61
CA ALA A 258 3.42 11.64 -4.01
C ALA A 258 2.15 10.88 -4.44
N GLY A 259 2.30 9.58 -4.68
CA GLY A 259 1.17 8.65 -4.77
C GLY A 259 0.79 8.05 -3.42
N VAL A 260 1.74 8.02 -2.47
CA VAL A 260 1.51 7.55 -1.10
C VAL A 260 2.16 8.50 -0.09
N ILE A 261 1.42 8.87 0.96
CA ILE A 261 1.91 9.60 2.13
C ILE A 261 1.69 8.71 3.34
N ILE A 262 2.72 8.51 4.15
CA ILE A 262 2.70 7.59 5.29
C ILE A 262 3.07 8.36 6.55
N TYR A 263 2.18 8.33 7.54
CA TYR A 263 2.45 8.72 8.91
C TYR A 263 2.89 7.45 9.65
N ALA A 264 4.20 7.32 9.85
CA ALA A 264 4.79 6.12 10.43
C ALA A 264 4.34 5.91 11.89
N PRO A 265 4.41 4.67 12.41
CA PRO A 265 4.30 4.46 13.84
C PRO A 265 5.60 4.89 14.53
N GLY A 266 5.51 5.20 15.82
CA GLY A 266 6.65 5.61 16.61
C GLY A 266 6.26 6.53 17.75
N THR A 267 7.26 7.22 18.29
CA THR A 267 7.09 8.17 19.39
C THR A 267 6.27 9.37 18.91
N GLN A 268 5.20 9.71 19.63
CA GLN A 268 4.13 10.56 19.10
C GLN A 268 4.35 12.04 19.44
N HIS A 269 4.39 12.39 20.71
CA HIS A 269 4.41 13.77 21.19
C HIS A 269 5.77 14.44 21.01
N SER A 270 6.87 13.69 21.15
CA SER A 270 8.22 14.22 20.93
C SER A 270 8.69 14.18 19.48
N SER A 271 8.16 13.29 18.63
CA SER A 271 8.73 13.09 17.29
C SER A 271 7.75 13.29 16.13
N LEU A 272 6.56 12.67 16.15
CA LEU A 272 5.65 12.73 14.99
C LEU A 272 4.75 13.95 14.99
N PHE A 273 4.02 14.21 16.08
CA PHE A 273 3.10 15.34 16.21
C PHE A 273 3.76 16.72 16.02
N PRO A 274 5.01 16.97 16.47
CA PRO A 274 5.70 18.21 16.17
C PRO A 274 5.88 18.45 14.66
N SER A 275 6.07 17.39 13.88
CA SER A 275 6.09 17.49 12.41
C SER A 275 4.72 17.94 11.89
N TYR A 276 3.64 17.37 12.40
CA TYR A 276 2.26 17.66 11.97
C TYR A 276 1.80 19.07 12.30
N LEU A 277 2.37 19.67 13.34
CA LEU A 277 2.14 21.06 13.75
C LEU A 277 2.78 22.10 12.82
N THR A 278 3.57 21.67 11.82
CA THR A 278 4.26 22.60 10.90
C THR A 278 3.26 23.42 10.06
N PRO A 279 3.31 24.76 10.10
CA PRO A 279 2.44 25.61 9.28
C PRO A 279 2.55 25.28 7.78
N GLY A 280 1.40 25.10 7.13
CA GLY A 280 1.29 24.77 5.70
C GLY A 280 1.38 23.27 5.37
N LEU A 281 1.79 22.40 6.31
CA LEU A 281 1.87 20.96 6.07
C LEU A 281 0.50 20.33 5.80
N GLY A 282 -0.48 20.59 6.66
CA GLY A 282 -1.84 20.08 6.49
C GLY A 282 -2.47 20.48 5.15
N ASP A 283 -2.19 21.70 4.70
CA ASP A 283 -2.67 22.22 3.40
C ASP A 283 -1.97 21.53 2.22
N ALA A 284 -0.65 21.34 2.28
CA ALA A 284 0.09 20.60 1.26
C ALA A 284 -0.41 19.15 1.12
N VAL A 285 -0.69 18.49 2.25
CA VAL A 285 -1.29 17.15 2.26
C VAL A 285 -2.70 17.16 1.68
N ALA A 286 -3.55 18.09 2.13
CA ALA A 286 -4.95 18.16 1.73
C ALA A 286 -5.15 18.48 0.25
N THR A 287 -4.24 19.26 -0.35
CA THR A 287 -4.28 19.61 -1.78
C THR A 287 -3.87 18.45 -2.70
N ASN A 288 -3.16 17.43 -2.19
CA ASN A 288 -2.92 16.20 -2.95
C ASN A 288 -4.17 15.30 -2.94
N LEU A 289 -5.02 15.46 -3.95
CA LEU A 289 -6.28 14.74 -4.09
C LEU A 289 -6.12 13.27 -4.54
N ARG A 290 -4.92 12.86 -4.96
CA ARG A 290 -4.66 11.53 -5.54
C ARG A 290 -3.91 10.60 -4.61
N ALA A 291 -3.11 11.14 -3.69
CA ALA A 291 -2.33 10.34 -2.77
C ALA A 291 -3.22 9.51 -1.83
N ILE A 292 -2.86 8.24 -1.69
CA ILE A 292 -3.27 7.43 -0.56
C ILE A 292 -2.47 7.89 0.66
N LYS A 293 -3.16 8.23 1.75
CA LYS A 293 -2.59 8.78 2.99
C LYS A 293 -2.84 7.79 4.12
N LEU A 294 -1.79 7.12 4.57
CA LEU A 294 -1.83 6.02 5.53
C LEU A 294 -1.33 6.50 6.88
N LEU A 295 -2.17 6.44 7.92
CA LEU A 295 -1.72 6.58 9.30
C LEU A 295 -1.60 5.19 9.92
N VAL A 296 -0.40 4.85 10.39
CA VAL A 296 -0.10 3.57 11.03
C VAL A 296 -0.01 3.79 12.54
N THR A 297 -0.93 3.22 13.31
CA THR A 297 -0.88 3.35 14.77
C THR A 297 0.19 2.44 15.37
N ASN A 298 0.67 2.82 16.56
CA ASN A 298 1.60 1.99 17.33
C ASN A 298 0.96 0.63 17.70
N ILE A 299 1.78 -0.43 17.78
CA ILE A 299 1.35 -1.76 18.27
C ILE A 299 1.37 -1.77 19.80
N GLN A 300 2.49 -1.34 20.37
CA GLN A 300 2.74 -1.39 21.81
C GLN A 300 2.67 0.02 22.39
N THR A 301 2.22 0.12 23.65
CA THR A 301 2.32 1.37 24.39
C THR A 301 3.78 1.70 24.70
N ASP A 302 4.11 2.99 24.64
CA ASP A 302 5.34 3.54 25.20
C ASP A 302 5.00 4.56 26.31
N ALA A 303 6.01 5.25 26.84
CA ALA A 303 5.86 6.22 27.93
C ALA A 303 4.95 7.41 27.57
N GLU A 304 4.91 7.83 26.29
CA GLU A 304 4.16 9.00 25.85
C GLU A 304 2.68 8.70 25.57
N ILE A 305 2.38 7.44 25.24
CA ILE A 305 1.03 7.00 24.84
C ILE A 305 0.41 6.05 25.86
N SER A 306 0.96 6.01 27.08
CA SER A 306 0.44 5.18 28.15
C SER A 306 -1.02 5.55 28.48
N GLY A 307 -1.91 4.58 28.29
CA GLY A 307 -3.35 4.77 28.49
C GLY A 307 -4.06 5.53 27.37
N SER A 308 -3.42 5.68 26.21
CA SER A 308 -4.04 6.12 24.96
C SER A 308 -4.51 4.93 24.13
N THR A 309 -5.58 5.15 23.39
CA THR A 309 -6.12 4.22 22.39
C THR A 309 -5.67 4.59 20.98
N ALA A 310 -5.83 3.70 20.02
CA ALA A 310 -5.56 3.99 18.62
C ALA A 310 -6.45 5.13 18.08
N VAL A 311 -7.71 5.22 18.53
CA VAL A 311 -8.59 6.37 18.26
C VAL A 311 -8.00 7.68 18.78
N ASP A 312 -7.49 7.70 20.02
CA ASP A 312 -6.85 8.91 20.58
C ASP A 312 -5.66 9.36 19.73
N LEU A 313 -4.83 8.43 19.26
CA LEU A 313 -3.69 8.75 18.40
C LEU A 313 -4.12 9.35 17.06
N ILE A 314 -5.20 8.83 16.46
CA ILE A 314 -5.78 9.34 15.22
C ILE A 314 -6.31 10.77 15.43
N ASP A 315 -7.09 11.00 16.49
CA ASP A 315 -7.66 12.30 16.80
C ASP A 315 -6.58 13.34 17.07
N ARG A 316 -5.52 12.96 17.77
CA ARG A 316 -4.36 13.83 18.00
C ARG A 316 -3.60 14.16 16.72
N ALA A 317 -3.37 13.17 15.85
CA ALA A 317 -2.75 13.41 14.55
C ALA A 317 -3.58 14.41 13.72
N LEU A 318 -4.89 14.22 13.65
CA LEU A 318 -5.81 15.15 12.97
C LEU A 318 -5.82 16.53 13.61
N HIS A 319 -5.80 16.62 14.95
CA HIS A 319 -5.74 17.87 15.68
C HIS A 319 -4.50 18.69 15.27
N TYR A 320 -3.32 18.08 15.24
CA TYR A 320 -2.08 18.77 14.86
C TYR A 320 -2.00 19.08 13.36
N LEU A 321 -2.41 18.16 12.47
CA LEU A 321 -2.49 18.43 11.03
C LEU A 321 -3.47 19.55 10.67
N LYS A 322 -4.48 19.80 11.52
CA LYS A 322 -5.42 20.94 11.40
C LYS A 322 -4.93 22.20 12.12
N LEU A 323 -3.65 22.25 12.51
CA LEU A 323 -3.07 23.33 13.30
C LEU A 323 -3.94 23.67 14.53
N LYS A 324 -4.20 22.64 15.34
CA LYS A 324 -5.01 22.71 16.55
C LYS A 324 -6.44 23.23 16.31
N GLY A 325 -7.01 22.92 15.14
CA GLY A 325 -8.37 23.30 14.75
C GLY A 325 -8.47 24.66 14.04
N THR A 326 -7.39 25.41 13.87
CA THR A 326 -7.41 26.68 13.13
C THR A 326 -7.63 26.49 11.63
N ARG A 327 -7.38 25.28 11.10
CA ARG A 327 -7.65 24.90 9.71
C ARG A 327 -8.85 23.94 9.65
N PRO A 328 -9.97 24.31 8.99
CA PRO A 328 -11.15 23.45 8.87
C PRO A 328 -10.97 22.41 7.75
N LEU A 329 -9.91 21.59 7.82
CA LEU A 329 -9.63 20.55 6.83
C LEU A 329 -10.43 19.27 7.15
N PRO A 330 -11.19 18.71 6.18
CA PRO A 330 -11.85 17.42 6.37
C PRO A 330 -10.82 16.30 6.59
N ALA A 331 -11.14 15.36 7.49
CA ALA A 331 -10.24 14.25 7.80
C ALA A 331 -9.81 13.42 6.58
N PRO A 332 -10.70 13.09 5.60
CA PRO A 332 -10.31 12.34 4.40
C PRO A 332 -9.28 13.05 3.50
N CYS A 333 -9.17 14.38 3.59
CA CYS A 333 -8.14 15.14 2.87
C CYS A 333 -6.77 14.95 3.51
N LEU A 334 -6.70 14.68 4.82
CA LEU A 334 -5.48 14.54 5.59
C LEU A 334 -5.02 13.08 5.72
N ILE A 335 -5.96 12.17 5.96
CA ILE A 335 -5.72 10.75 6.17
C ILE A 335 -6.85 9.95 5.49
N THR A 336 -6.48 9.06 4.58
CA THR A 336 -7.43 8.22 3.84
C THR A 336 -7.65 6.87 4.48
N HIS A 337 -6.68 6.39 5.28
CA HIS A 337 -6.72 5.07 5.92
C HIS A 337 -6.04 5.14 7.29
N TYR A 338 -6.77 4.75 8.33
CA TYR A 338 -6.29 4.46 9.67
C TYR A 338 -5.99 2.96 9.76
N LEU A 339 -4.72 2.60 9.89
CA LEU A 339 -4.27 1.21 10.01
C LEU A 339 -4.08 0.90 11.51
N MET A 340 -5.06 0.21 12.09
CA MET A 340 -5.13 -0.08 13.53
C MET A 340 -4.81 -1.55 13.79
N ASN A 341 -3.80 -1.82 14.62
CA ASN A 341 -3.38 -3.19 14.91
C ASN A 341 -4.35 -3.88 15.89
N GLU A 342 -4.82 -5.06 15.52
CA GLU A 342 -5.53 -5.98 16.40
C GLU A 342 -4.75 -7.31 16.46
N PRO A 343 -4.10 -7.62 17.59
CA PRO A 343 -3.27 -8.81 17.70
C PRO A 343 -4.13 -10.08 17.60
N GLY A 344 -3.71 -11.03 16.78
CA GLY A 344 -4.42 -12.30 16.61
C GLY A 344 -4.29 -13.29 17.78
N ARG A 345 -3.57 -12.91 18.85
CA ARG A 345 -3.35 -13.71 20.07
C ARG A 345 -3.42 -12.81 21.30
N THR A 346 -4.01 -13.33 22.36
CA THR A 346 -3.95 -12.75 23.70
C THR A 346 -2.56 -12.96 24.30
N GLU A 347 -1.62 -12.06 23.98
CA GLU A 347 -0.30 -12.03 24.62
C GLU A 347 -0.23 -11.02 25.78
N SER A 348 0.76 -11.20 26.66
CA SER A 348 0.98 -10.46 27.91
C SER A 348 1.65 -9.08 27.76
N SER A 349 1.88 -8.61 26.53
CA SER A 349 2.50 -7.31 26.26
C SER A 349 1.44 -6.20 26.25
N PRO A 350 1.73 -4.97 26.72
CA PRO A 350 0.76 -3.90 26.72
C PRO A 350 0.59 -3.33 25.29
N TYR A 351 -0.37 -3.90 24.56
CA TYR A 351 -0.80 -3.41 23.25
C TYR A 351 -1.56 -2.09 23.38
N VAL A 352 -1.49 -1.24 22.36
CA VAL A 352 -2.37 -0.08 22.24
C VAL A 352 -3.79 -0.59 21.95
N PRO A 353 -4.77 -0.34 22.83
CA PRO A 353 -6.15 -0.74 22.59
C PRO A 353 -6.75 0.04 21.42
N LEU A 354 -7.70 -0.55 20.69
CA LEU A 354 -8.37 0.14 19.58
C LEU A 354 -9.08 1.42 20.03
N GLY A 355 -9.74 1.38 21.20
CA GLY A 355 -10.58 2.47 21.69
C GLY A 355 -12.00 2.43 21.12
N PRO A 356 -12.76 3.52 21.25
CA PRO A 356 -14.16 3.59 20.80
C PRO A 356 -14.23 3.80 19.29
N VAL A 357 -13.93 2.76 18.49
CA VAL A 357 -13.88 2.84 17.01
C VAL A 357 -15.19 3.36 16.41
N GLU A 358 -16.31 3.14 17.10
CA GLU A 358 -17.64 3.64 16.75
C GLU A 358 -17.77 5.18 16.74
N THR A 359 -16.83 5.92 17.36
CA THR A 359 -16.82 7.39 17.31
C THR A 359 -16.22 7.94 16.02
N ILE A 360 -15.53 7.10 15.23
CA ILE A 360 -14.99 7.51 13.94
C ILE A 360 -16.15 7.72 12.96
N GLU A 361 -16.33 8.97 12.54
CA GLU A 361 -17.44 9.41 11.68
C GLU A 361 -17.56 8.60 10.37
N ASP A 362 -16.44 8.38 9.69
CA ASP A 362 -16.41 7.67 8.40
C ASP A 362 -15.69 6.31 8.52
N PRO A 363 -16.42 5.19 8.61
CA PRO A 363 -15.82 3.87 8.73
C PRO A 363 -15.02 3.46 7.48
N ARG A 364 -15.20 4.14 6.33
CA ARG A 364 -14.40 3.85 5.11
C ARG A 364 -12.92 4.12 5.31
N LEU A 365 -12.55 4.97 6.28
CA LEU A 365 -11.17 5.27 6.64
C LEU A 365 -10.54 4.17 7.51
N VAL A 366 -11.31 3.28 8.14
CA VAL A 366 -10.78 2.35 9.15
C VAL A 366 -10.33 1.03 8.53
N ARG A 367 -9.13 0.54 8.90
CA ARG A 367 -8.64 -0.80 8.57
C ARG A 367 -8.05 -1.46 9.82
N ILE A 368 -8.84 -2.36 10.43
CA ILE A 368 -8.42 -3.14 11.59
C ILE A 368 -7.89 -4.49 11.12
N GLY A 369 -6.74 -4.91 11.62
CA GLY A 369 -6.17 -6.22 11.32
C GLY A 369 -4.87 -6.47 12.06
N ASN A 370 -4.36 -7.69 11.92
CA ASN A 370 -3.05 -8.07 12.49
C ASN A 370 -1.91 -7.63 11.56
N TYR A 371 -1.29 -6.50 11.92
CA TYR A 371 -0.18 -5.90 11.19
C TYR A 371 1.20 -6.27 11.77
N GLU A 372 1.29 -7.31 12.60
CA GLU A 372 2.55 -7.75 13.19
C GLU A 372 3.28 -8.79 12.34
N ASP A 373 4.62 -8.81 12.43
CA ASP A 373 5.46 -9.81 11.78
C ASP A 373 5.34 -11.22 12.41
N GLY A 374 4.75 -11.31 13.61
CA GLY A 374 4.56 -12.54 14.37
C GLY A 374 5.85 -13.14 14.97
N VAL A 375 6.98 -12.42 14.88
CA VAL A 375 8.29 -12.88 15.37
C VAL A 375 8.88 -11.89 16.36
N THR A 376 8.87 -10.60 16.05
CA THR A 376 9.52 -9.55 16.86
C THR A 376 8.52 -8.66 17.59
N GLY A 377 7.21 -8.83 17.33
CA GLY A 377 6.16 -7.94 17.85
C GLY A 377 6.18 -6.56 17.20
N ARG A 378 6.87 -6.43 16.04
CA ARG A 378 6.94 -5.20 15.25
C ARG A 378 6.01 -5.29 14.05
N HIS A 379 5.75 -4.13 13.45
CA HIS A 379 4.97 -4.02 12.23
C HIS A 379 5.58 -4.84 11.06
N ASP A 380 4.74 -5.65 10.43
CA ASP A 380 4.96 -6.27 9.14
C ASP A 380 4.64 -5.27 8.03
N ALA A 381 5.70 -4.68 7.49
CA ALA A 381 5.60 -3.68 6.44
C ALA A 381 4.91 -4.23 5.17
N ALA A 382 4.97 -5.53 4.88
CA ALA A 382 4.32 -6.12 3.71
C ALA A 382 2.81 -6.23 3.91
N ARG A 383 2.33 -6.53 5.12
CA ARG A 383 0.89 -6.51 5.43
C ARG A 383 0.30 -5.11 5.39
N ILE A 384 1.07 -4.12 5.85
CA ILE A 384 0.65 -2.71 5.92
C ILE A 384 0.63 -2.07 4.53
N LEU A 385 1.73 -2.23 3.78
CA LEU A 385 1.94 -1.50 2.53
C LEU A 385 1.60 -2.31 1.28
N GLY A 386 1.69 -3.65 1.34
CA GLY A 386 1.52 -4.55 0.20
C GLY A 386 0.23 -4.32 -0.58
N PRO A 387 -0.95 -4.33 0.06
CA PRO A 387 -2.23 -4.12 -0.64
C PRO A 387 -2.29 -2.79 -1.41
N PHE A 388 -1.69 -1.73 -0.87
CA PHE A 388 -1.69 -0.41 -1.49
C PHE A 388 -0.64 -0.31 -2.61
N LEU A 389 0.59 -0.74 -2.35
CA LEU A 389 1.68 -0.68 -3.32
C LEU A 389 1.41 -1.58 -4.52
N GLU A 390 0.91 -2.80 -4.31
CA GLU A 390 0.51 -3.70 -5.40
C GLU A 390 -0.56 -3.07 -6.29
N ALA A 391 -1.56 -2.40 -5.70
CA ALA A 391 -2.63 -1.76 -6.46
C ALA A 391 -2.12 -0.54 -7.26
N LEU A 392 -1.24 0.27 -6.67
CA LEU A 392 -0.71 1.48 -7.31
C LEU A 392 0.37 1.18 -8.36
N LEU A 393 1.17 0.12 -8.14
CA LEU A 393 2.23 -0.32 -9.04
C LEU A 393 1.75 -1.35 -10.06
N ALA A 394 0.51 -1.85 -9.93
CA ALA A 394 -0.07 -2.77 -10.90
C ALA A 394 0.07 -2.18 -12.31
N PRO A 395 0.68 -2.91 -13.27
CA PRO A 395 0.85 -2.41 -14.61
C PRO A 395 -0.52 -2.06 -15.20
N ARG A 396 -0.72 -0.79 -15.57
CA ARG A 396 -1.86 -0.33 -16.36
C ARG A 396 -1.69 -0.74 -17.83
N ARG A 397 -1.45 -2.03 -18.07
CA ARG A 397 -1.58 -2.60 -19.42
C ARG A 397 -3.04 -2.94 -19.65
N PRO A 398 -3.58 -2.76 -20.86
CA PRO A 398 -4.87 -3.35 -21.19
C PRO A 398 -4.80 -4.86 -20.95
N TYR A 399 -5.81 -5.44 -20.31
CA TYR A 399 -5.86 -6.89 -20.10
C TYR A 399 -5.92 -7.60 -21.44
N ARG A 400 -5.14 -8.67 -21.58
CA ARG A 400 -5.19 -9.55 -22.76
C ARG A 400 -6.28 -10.58 -22.56
N VAL A 401 -7.24 -10.62 -23.48
CA VAL A 401 -8.48 -11.38 -23.34
C VAL A 401 -8.65 -12.33 -24.52
N ALA A 402 -8.72 -13.63 -24.23
CA ALA A 402 -9.04 -14.65 -25.21
C ALA A 402 -10.54 -14.96 -25.18
N VAL A 403 -11.25 -14.77 -26.29
CA VAL A 403 -12.68 -15.11 -26.41
C VAL A 403 -12.81 -16.43 -27.16
N LEU A 404 -13.48 -17.43 -26.58
CA LEU A 404 -13.86 -18.67 -27.26
C LEU A 404 -15.35 -18.63 -27.63
N LEU A 405 -15.62 -18.56 -28.94
CA LEU A 405 -16.94 -18.77 -29.52
C LEU A 405 -17.17 -20.26 -29.75
N HIS A 406 -18.05 -20.86 -28.96
CA HIS A 406 -18.41 -22.28 -29.09
C HIS A 406 -19.86 -22.47 -29.55
N ASP A 407 -20.18 -23.68 -30.03
CA ASP A 407 -21.52 -24.08 -30.52
C ASP A 407 -22.12 -23.15 -31.61
N ALA A 408 -21.28 -22.46 -32.39
CA ALA A 408 -21.74 -21.65 -33.51
C ALA A 408 -22.44 -22.51 -34.56
N GLY A 409 -21.75 -23.55 -35.06
CA GLY A 409 -22.30 -24.47 -36.05
C GLY A 409 -22.42 -23.89 -37.47
N SER A 410 -22.12 -22.61 -37.68
CA SER A 410 -21.95 -22.00 -39.01
C SER A 410 -21.13 -20.70 -38.92
N LEU A 411 -20.48 -20.34 -40.04
CA LEU A 411 -19.72 -19.09 -40.14
C LEU A 411 -20.61 -17.85 -39.98
N ASN A 412 -21.84 -17.88 -40.47
CA ASN A 412 -22.78 -16.77 -40.35
C ASN A 412 -23.04 -16.37 -38.88
N LYS A 413 -23.13 -17.34 -37.98
CA LYS A 413 -23.35 -17.06 -36.55
C LYS A 413 -22.11 -16.48 -35.88
N VAL A 414 -20.92 -17.01 -36.23
CA VAL A 414 -19.64 -16.43 -35.82
C VAL A 414 -19.58 -14.97 -36.27
N THR A 415 -19.75 -14.71 -37.56
CA THR A 415 -19.74 -13.36 -38.16
C THR A 415 -20.75 -12.43 -37.49
N GLN A 416 -21.98 -12.90 -37.23
CA GLN A 416 -22.98 -12.11 -36.52
C GLN A 416 -22.51 -11.72 -35.12
N THR A 417 -21.97 -12.67 -34.34
CA THR A 417 -21.41 -12.38 -33.00
C THR A 417 -20.28 -11.36 -33.08
N LEU A 418 -19.35 -11.50 -34.03
CA LEU A 418 -18.23 -10.57 -34.23
C LEU A 418 -18.73 -9.15 -34.56
N LEU A 419 -19.70 -9.03 -35.46
CA LEU A 419 -20.29 -7.73 -35.82
C LEU A 419 -21.06 -7.10 -34.66
N GLU A 420 -21.75 -7.89 -33.85
CA GLU A 420 -22.43 -7.42 -32.64
C GLU A 420 -21.43 -6.93 -31.58
N MET A 421 -20.28 -7.58 -31.41
CA MET A 421 -19.20 -7.06 -30.56
C MET A 421 -18.71 -5.69 -31.03
N VAL A 422 -18.48 -5.54 -32.34
CA VAL A 422 -18.05 -4.25 -32.93
C VAL A 422 -19.12 -3.18 -32.76
N ARG A 423 -20.39 -3.49 -33.06
CA ARG A 423 -21.52 -2.55 -32.87
C ARG A 423 -21.72 -2.16 -31.40
N GLY A 424 -21.46 -3.10 -30.48
CA GLY A 424 -21.48 -2.85 -29.04
C GLY A 424 -20.37 -1.94 -28.56
N GLY A 425 -19.33 -1.69 -29.37
CA GLY A 425 -18.23 -0.79 -29.04
C GLY A 425 -17.08 -1.45 -28.29
N ILE A 426 -16.76 -2.72 -28.60
CA ILE A 426 -15.62 -3.44 -28.00
C ILE A 426 -14.28 -2.72 -28.20
N ASP A 427 -14.13 -1.95 -29.28
CA ASP A 427 -12.98 -1.11 -29.61
C ASP A 427 -12.79 0.08 -28.65
N ARG A 428 -13.83 0.44 -27.89
CA ARG A 428 -13.78 1.53 -26.90
C ARG A 428 -13.35 1.04 -25.52
N ILE A 429 -13.20 -0.27 -25.33
CA ILE A 429 -12.78 -0.88 -24.07
C ILE A 429 -11.27 -1.06 -24.09
N ALA A 430 -10.60 -0.68 -22.99
CA ALA A 430 -9.16 -0.82 -22.83
C ALA A 430 -8.72 -2.29 -22.57
N VAL A 431 -8.99 -3.19 -23.53
CA VAL A 431 -8.60 -4.60 -23.53
C VAL A 431 -7.93 -4.96 -24.87
N ASP A 432 -6.92 -5.82 -24.83
CA ASP A 432 -6.33 -6.44 -26.01
C ASP A 432 -7.00 -7.79 -26.26
N LEU A 433 -7.79 -7.89 -27.33
CA LEU A 433 -8.72 -9.00 -27.52
C LEU A 433 -8.28 -9.91 -28.69
N SER A 434 -8.39 -11.23 -28.47
CA SER A 434 -8.25 -12.24 -29.52
C SER A 434 -9.44 -13.19 -29.47
N VAL A 435 -10.20 -13.28 -30.57
CA VAL A 435 -11.33 -14.18 -30.71
C VAL A 435 -10.92 -15.48 -31.37
N PHE A 436 -11.38 -16.58 -30.82
CA PHE A 436 -11.19 -17.93 -31.30
C PHE A 436 -12.56 -18.56 -31.55
N TYR A 437 -12.73 -19.24 -32.68
CA TYR A 437 -13.95 -19.99 -32.96
C TYR A 437 -13.64 -21.39 -33.46
N VAL A 438 -14.47 -22.35 -33.09
CA VAL A 438 -14.32 -23.75 -33.51
C VAL A 438 -15.01 -23.95 -34.86
N GLY A 439 -14.26 -24.33 -35.89
CA GLY A 439 -14.79 -24.58 -37.23
C GLY A 439 -13.71 -24.95 -38.25
N ALA A 440 -14.14 -25.55 -39.37
CA ALA A 440 -13.26 -25.86 -40.50
C ALA A 440 -13.21 -24.73 -41.54
N GLU A 441 -14.24 -23.87 -41.57
CA GLU A 441 -14.35 -22.75 -42.51
C GLU A 441 -13.60 -21.53 -41.99
N LEU A 442 -12.80 -20.91 -42.87
CA LEU A 442 -12.07 -19.68 -42.58
C LEU A 442 -12.93 -18.46 -42.90
N LEU A 443 -12.80 -17.42 -42.07
CA LEU A 443 -13.31 -16.09 -42.42
C LEU A 443 -12.52 -15.52 -43.61
N ASP A 444 -13.19 -14.70 -44.41
CA ASP A 444 -12.53 -13.92 -45.44
C ASP A 444 -11.41 -13.06 -44.81
N PRO A 445 -10.16 -13.11 -45.33
CA PRO A 445 -9.04 -12.39 -44.73
C PRO A 445 -9.20 -10.87 -44.71
N ALA A 446 -9.85 -10.27 -45.72
CA ALA A 446 -10.06 -8.83 -45.76
C ALA A 446 -11.10 -8.41 -44.71
N PHE A 447 -12.16 -9.20 -44.53
CA PHE A 447 -13.10 -9.01 -43.43
C PHE A 447 -12.43 -9.17 -42.05
N ALA A 448 -11.66 -10.24 -41.84
CA ALA A 448 -10.97 -10.48 -40.58
C ALA A 448 -9.98 -9.34 -40.22
N ALA A 449 -9.28 -8.79 -41.21
CA ALA A 449 -8.36 -7.66 -41.03
C ALA A 449 -9.07 -6.33 -40.73
N ALA A 450 -10.35 -6.18 -41.09
CA ALA A 450 -11.15 -5.00 -40.80
C ALA A 450 -11.70 -4.97 -39.35
N LEU A 451 -11.62 -6.08 -38.62
CA LEU A 451 -12.07 -6.16 -37.24
C LEU A 451 -11.05 -5.51 -36.28
N PRO A 452 -11.50 -4.87 -35.19
CA PRO A 452 -10.61 -4.19 -34.24
C PRO A 452 -9.85 -5.16 -33.30
N PHE A 453 -9.93 -6.47 -33.54
CA PHE A 453 -9.32 -7.52 -32.73
C PHE A 453 -8.93 -8.69 -33.63
N ALA A 454 -7.96 -9.50 -33.18
CA ALA A 454 -7.53 -10.67 -33.94
C ALA A 454 -8.61 -11.77 -33.89
N VAL A 455 -8.85 -12.45 -35.02
CA VAL A 455 -9.73 -13.63 -35.08
C VAL A 455 -8.96 -14.83 -35.60
N ARG A 456 -9.10 -15.98 -34.92
CA ARG A 456 -8.41 -17.22 -35.24
C ARG A 456 -9.39 -18.39 -35.27
N THR A 457 -9.28 -19.25 -36.27
CA THR A 457 -9.98 -20.53 -36.26
C THR A 457 -9.16 -21.56 -35.47
N ILE A 458 -9.84 -22.47 -34.79
CA ILE A 458 -9.23 -23.56 -34.03
C ILE A 458 -9.99 -24.87 -34.29
N PRO A 459 -9.30 -26.01 -34.29
CA PRO A 459 -9.94 -27.31 -34.54
C PRO A 459 -10.83 -27.74 -33.37
N ASP A 460 -10.41 -27.46 -32.13
CA ASP A 460 -11.12 -27.85 -30.92
C ASP A 460 -10.74 -26.98 -29.70
N GLU A 461 -11.35 -27.27 -28.55
CA GLU A 461 -11.07 -26.58 -27.29
C GLU A 461 -9.67 -26.86 -26.73
N ARG A 462 -9.04 -27.99 -27.10
CA ARG A 462 -7.67 -28.29 -26.66
C ARG A 462 -6.68 -27.32 -27.30
N ALA A 463 -6.81 -27.08 -28.60
CA ALA A 463 -6.02 -26.08 -29.32
C ALA A 463 -6.25 -24.66 -28.78
N PHE A 464 -7.47 -24.36 -28.32
CA PHE A 464 -7.75 -23.11 -27.61
C PHE A 464 -6.91 -22.99 -26.34
N ARG A 465 -6.91 -24.01 -25.46
CA ARG A 465 -6.11 -23.98 -24.21
C ARG A 465 -4.61 -23.86 -24.49
N GLU A 466 -4.10 -24.49 -25.54
CA GLU A 466 -2.71 -24.35 -25.96
C GLU A 466 -2.41 -22.92 -26.41
N SER A 467 -3.31 -22.29 -27.16
CA SER A 467 -3.21 -20.87 -27.55
C SER A 467 -3.27 -19.93 -26.35
N VAL A 468 -4.13 -20.23 -25.36
CA VAL A 468 -4.22 -19.45 -24.12
C VAL A 468 -2.92 -19.54 -23.32
N ARG A 469 -2.32 -20.74 -23.22
CA ARG A 469 -1.02 -20.95 -22.54
C ARG A 469 0.12 -20.23 -23.23
N ALA A 470 0.15 -20.25 -24.56
CA ALA A 470 1.22 -19.62 -25.34
C ALA A 470 1.06 -18.10 -25.46
N GLY A 471 -0.15 -17.59 -25.30
CA GLY A 471 -0.50 -16.21 -25.60
C GLY A 471 -0.47 -15.24 -24.42
N ASP A 472 -0.04 -15.65 -23.22
CA ASP A 472 0.00 -14.81 -22.01
C ASP A 472 -1.29 -14.00 -21.76
N PHE A 473 -2.45 -14.64 -21.94
CA PHE A 473 -3.75 -14.01 -21.70
C PHE A 473 -4.05 -13.90 -20.20
N ASP A 474 -4.65 -12.78 -19.80
CA ASP A 474 -5.08 -12.53 -18.43
C ASP A 474 -6.46 -13.16 -18.14
N TYR A 475 -7.37 -13.08 -19.13
CA TYR A 475 -8.74 -13.59 -19.03
C TYR A 475 -9.14 -14.43 -20.23
N VAL A 476 -10.07 -15.35 -19.99
CA VAL A 476 -10.79 -16.12 -21.00
C VAL A 476 -12.28 -15.77 -20.92
N LEU A 477 -12.86 -15.31 -22.02
CA LEU A 477 -14.31 -15.25 -22.21
C LEU A 477 -14.80 -16.50 -22.93
N LEU A 478 -15.83 -17.12 -22.38
CA LEU A 478 -16.52 -18.27 -22.96
C LEU A 478 -17.91 -17.80 -23.38
N PHE A 479 -18.23 -17.97 -24.65
CA PHE A 479 -19.48 -17.50 -25.23
C PHE A 479 -20.07 -18.52 -26.20
N GLU A 480 -21.32 -18.87 -25.96
CA GLU A 480 -22.11 -19.70 -26.86
C GLU A 480 -22.63 -18.88 -28.03
N SER A 481 -22.01 -19.04 -29.21
CA SER A 481 -22.38 -18.35 -30.44
C SER A 481 -23.51 -19.08 -31.20
N SER A 482 -24.44 -19.72 -30.48
CA SER A 482 -25.54 -20.49 -31.08
C SER A 482 -26.58 -19.62 -31.81
N GLY A 483 -26.54 -18.30 -31.62
CA GLY A 483 -27.53 -17.33 -32.07
C GLY A 483 -28.63 -17.03 -31.04
N MET A 484 -28.55 -17.64 -29.84
CA MET A 484 -29.48 -17.34 -28.74
C MET A 484 -29.01 -16.18 -27.87
N TYR A 485 -27.70 -15.95 -27.80
CA TYR A 485 -27.08 -14.83 -27.08
C TYR A 485 -26.70 -13.72 -28.06
N ARG A 486 -26.63 -12.47 -27.57
CA ARG A 486 -26.15 -11.33 -28.36
C ARG A 486 -24.67 -11.11 -28.11
N GLY A 487 -23.89 -10.92 -29.16
CA GLY A 487 -22.46 -10.60 -29.09
C GLY A 487 -22.18 -9.29 -28.35
N GLU A 488 -23.16 -8.39 -28.24
CA GLU A 488 -23.09 -7.18 -27.39
C GLU A 488 -22.87 -7.53 -25.91
N ASP A 489 -23.35 -8.69 -25.42
CA ASP A 489 -23.15 -9.11 -24.03
C ASP A 489 -21.65 -9.34 -23.71
N LEU A 490 -20.83 -9.73 -24.70
CA LEU A 490 -19.37 -9.85 -24.55
C LEU A 490 -18.72 -8.50 -24.21
N VAL A 491 -19.25 -7.41 -24.77
CA VAL A 491 -18.79 -6.04 -24.51
C VAL A 491 -19.10 -5.65 -23.07
N GLY A 492 -20.31 -5.97 -22.60
CA GLY A 492 -20.71 -5.80 -21.21
C GLY A 492 -19.73 -6.50 -20.26
N LEU A 493 -19.44 -7.79 -20.50
CA LEU A 493 -18.51 -8.55 -19.67
C LEU A 493 -17.08 -7.97 -19.73
N ALA A 494 -16.57 -7.65 -20.92
CA ALA A 494 -15.21 -7.14 -21.11
C ALA A 494 -15.00 -5.77 -20.43
N SER A 495 -16.02 -4.88 -20.43
CA SER A 495 -15.89 -3.56 -19.82
C SER A 495 -15.63 -3.64 -18.31
N HIS A 496 -16.23 -4.61 -17.63
CA HIS A 496 -16.04 -4.84 -16.20
C HIS A 496 -14.71 -5.52 -15.86
N LEU A 497 -14.03 -6.14 -16.81
CA LEU A 497 -12.67 -6.64 -16.58
C LEU A 497 -11.67 -5.48 -16.37
N THR A 498 -11.97 -4.28 -16.87
CA THR A 498 -11.09 -3.12 -16.72
C THR A 498 -11.21 -2.42 -15.36
N VAL A 499 -12.25 -2.74 -14.57
CA VAL A 499 -12.59 -2.07 -13.31
C VAL A 499 -12.39 -3.03 -12.13
N GLY A 500 -11.29 -2.85 -11.38
CA GLY A 500 -10.96 -3.67 -10.22
C GLY A 500 -10.31 -5.03 -10.56
N ARG A 501 -9.89 -5.78 -9.54
CA ARG A 501 -9.35 -7.15 -9.68
C ARG A 501 -10.49 -8.18 -9.57
N LEU A 502 -11.41 -8.23 -10.55
CA LEU A 502 -12.41 -9.30 -10.60
C LEU A 502 -11.76 -10.64 -10.98
N ASP A 503 -12.19 -11.73 -10.36
CA ASP A 503 -11.76 -13.07 -10.76
C ASP A 503 -12.64 -13.64 -11.89
N ALA A 504 -13.94 -13.29 -11.87
CA ALA A 504 -14.89 -13.69 -12.89
C ALA A 504 -16.01 -12.67 -13.08
N VAL A 505 -16.53 -12.60 -14.32
CA VAL A 505 -17.78 -11.92 -14.65
C VAL A 505 -18.72 -12.96 -15.25
N TRP A 506 -19.89 -13.14 -14.66
CA TRP A 506 -20.82 -14.20 -14.99
C TRP A 506 -22.09 -13.63 -15.60
N GLY A 507 -22.35 -13.93 -16.87
CA GLY A 507 -23.61 -13.54 -17.49
C GLY A 507 -24.78 -14.32 -16.87
N SER A 508 -25.93 -13.69 -16.72
CA SER A 508 -27.13 -14.31 -16.17
C SER A 508 -28.36 -13.92 -16.97
N ARG A 509 -29.10 -14.95 -17.41
CA ARG A 509 -30.39 -14.76 -18.09
C ARG A 509 -31.52 -14.43 -17.10
N ARG A 510 -31.22 -14.44 -15.79
CA ARG A 510 -32.21 -14.48 -14.71
C ARG A 510 -32.26 -13.22 -13.87
N LEU A 511 -31.50 -12.19 -14.25
CA LEU A 511 -31.53 -10.90 -13.56
C LEU A 511 -32.69 -10.01 -14.04
N SER A 512 -33.31 -10.33 -15.18
CA SER A 512 -34.52 -9.67 -15.69
C SER A 512 -35.73 -10.57 -15.59
N VAL A 513 -36.71 -10.19 -14.75
CA VAL A 513 -37.95 -10.95 -14.56
C VAL A 513 -38.74 -11.05 -15.86
N ARG A 514 -38.71 -10.00 -16.70
CA ARG A 514 -39.35 -9.99 -18.01
C ARG A 514 -38.73 -11.04 -18.94
N ASP A 515 -37.39 -11.09 -19.00
CA ASP A 515 -36.68 -12.00 -19.90
C ASP A 515 -36.78 -13.47 -19.42
N ILE A 516 -36.91 -13.69 -18.10
CA ILE A 516 -37.30 -14.99 -17.55
C ILE A 516 -38.69 -15.38 -18.08
N HIS A 517 -39.71 -14.55 -17.92
CA HIS A 517 -41.07 -14.90 -18.35
C HIS A 517 -41.15 -15.14 -19.87
N GLU A 518 -40.51 -14.29 -20.67
CA GLU A 518 -40.50 -14.44 -22.13
C GLU A 518 -39.73 -15.68 -22.58
N SER A 519 -38.55 -15.95 -21.99
CA SER A 519 -37.75 -17.13 -22.34
C SER A 519 -38.47 -18.43 -21.98
N TYR A 520 -39.13 -18.51 -20.83
CA TYR A 520 -39.89 -19.70 -20.44
C TYR A 520 -41.16 -19.87 -21.29
N ARG A 521 -41.90 -18.78 -21.57
CA ARG A 521 -43.11 -18.81 -22.40
C ARG A 521 -42.81 -19.33 -23.80
N MET A 522 -41.71 -18.92 -24.43
CA MET A 522 -41.34 -19.38 -25.77
C MET A 522 -40.70 -20.77 -25.78
N ARG A 523 -39.87 -21.10 -24.78
CA ARG A 523 -39.10 -22.35 -24.73
C ARG A 523 -39.95 -23.60 -24.43
N TYR A 524 -41.04 -23.47 -23.68
CA TYR A 524 -41.89 -24.59 -23.23
C TYR A 524 -43.34 -24.53 -23.75
N ARG A 525 -43.58 -23.85 -24.89
CA ARG A 525 -44.93 -23.71 -25.49
C ARG A 525 -45.72 -25.02 -25.67
N GLY A 526 -45.06 -26.17 -25.72
CA GLY A 526 -45.68 -27.50 -25.87
C GLY A 526 -45.62 -28.44 -24.66
N ASN A 527 -44.99 -28.08 -23.53
CA ASN A 527 -44.91 -28.98 -22.36
C ASN A 527 -44.65 -28.21 -21.05
N VAL A 528 -45.74 -27.82 -20.37
CA VAL A 528 -45.73 -27.02 -19.13
C VAL A 528 -45.03 -27.74 -17.97
N LEU A 529 -45.22 -29.06 -17.85
CA LEU A 529 -44.61 -29.87 -16.79
C LEU A 529 -43.08 -29.85 -16.87
N LEU A 530 -42.53 -30.03 -18.09
CA LEU A 530 -41.10 -29.97 -18.32
C LEU A 530 -40.52 -28.56 -18.03
N GLY A 531 -41.29 -27.51 -18.32
CA GLY A 531 -40.94 -26.13 -17.99
C GLY A 531 -40.84 -25.89 -16.48
N ALA A 532 -41.81 -26.38 -15.71
CA ALA A 532 -41.82 -26.27 -14.25
C ALA A 532 -40.65 -27.03 -13.60
N VAL A 533 -40.37 -28.26 -14.06
CA VAL A 533 -39.22 -29.06 -13.57
C VAL A 533 -37.89 -28.35 -13.87
N SER A 534 -37.73 -27.79 -15.07
CA SER A 534 -36.52 -27.03 -15.41
C SER A 534 -36.37 -25.76 -14.58
N TYR A 535 -37.48 -25.06 -14.32
CA TYR A 535 -37.49 -23.85 -13.48
C TYR A 535 -37.06 -24.18 -12.03
N ALA A 536 -37.72 -25.17 -11.42
CA ALA A 536 -37.39 -25.64 -10.07
C ALA A 536 -35.95 -26.16 -9.98
N GLY A 537 -35.51 -26.95 -10.95
CA GLY A 537 -34.15 -27.47 -11.01
C GLY A 537 -33.09 -26.37 -11.07
N SER A 538 -33.32 -25.32 -11.85
CA SER A 538 -32.38 -24.18 -11.92
C SER A 538 -32.22 -23.44 -10.59
N HIS A 539 -33.33 -23.24 -9.85
CA HIS A 539 -33.31 -22.65 -8.51
C HIS A 539 -32.65 -23.56 -7.48
N ALA A 540 -32.86 -24.88 -7.58
CA ALA A 540 -32.20 -25.84 -6.70
C ALA A 540 -30.67 -25.79 -6.83
N LEU A 541 -30.14 -25.61 -8.05
CA LEU A 541 -28.70 -25.43 -8.26
C LEU A 541 -28.18 -24.13 -7.64
N SER A 542 -28.90 -23.01 -7.77
CA SER A 542 -28.53 -21.74 -7.15
C SER A 542 -28.53 -21.82 -5.62
N LEU A 543 -29.55 -22.46 -5.04
CA LEU A 543 -29.64 -22.70 -3.60
C LEU A 543 -28.53 -23.62 -3.09
N ALA A 544 -28.14 -24.65 -3.86
CA ALA A 544 -27.04 -25.52 -3.50
C ALA A 544 -25.71 -24.75 -3.37
N TYR A 545 -25.43 -23.79 -4.25
CA TYR A 545 -24.26 -22.92 -4.11
C TYR A 545 -24.34 -22.01 -2.89
N LEU A 546 -25.51 -21.44 -2.60
CA LEU A 546 -25.71 -20.65 -1.39
C LEU A 546 -25.44 -21.48 -0.13
N MET A 547 -26.03 -22.68 -0.04
CA MET A 547 -25.90 -23.55 1.13
C MET A 547 -24.47 -24.10 1.31
N LEU A 548 -23.81 -24.50 0.22
CA LEU A 548 -22.51 -25.19 0.31
C LEU A 548 -21.31 -24.24 0.24
N TYR A 549 -21.44 -23.09 -0.42
CA TYR A 549 -20.33 -22.16 -0.68
C TYR A 549 -20.59 -20.75 -0.14
N GLY A 550 -21.79 -20.46 0.40
CA GLY A 550 -22.12 -19.16 0.99
C GLY A 550 -22.44 -18.05 -0.03
N ARG A 551 -22.53 -18.37 -1.33
CA ARG A 551 -22.82 -17.39 -2.39
C ARG A 551 -23.96 -17.89 -3.28
N TYR A 552 -25.03 -17.11 -3.38
CA TYR A 552 -26.08 -17.32 -4.36
C TYR A 552 -25.59 -16.88 -5.75
N ILE A 553 -25.74 -17.75 -6.76
CA ILE A 553 -25.48 -17.45 -8.17
C ILE A 553 -26.81 -17.56 -8.93
N SER A 554 -27.24 -16.49 -9.57
CA SER A 554 -28.57 -16.39 -10.16
C SER A 554 -28.78 -17.35 -11.35
N ASP A 555 -27.75 -17.54 -12.19
CA ASP A 555 -27.78 -18.46 -13.34
C ASP A 555 -26.52 -19.33 -13.43
N THR A 556 -26.60 -20.52 -12.84
CA THR A 556 -25.49 -21.50 -12.81
C THR A 556 -25.27 -22.20 -14.16
N LEU A 557 -26.16 -21.99 -15.14
CA LEU A 557 -26.16 -22.65 -16.45
C LEU A 557 -25.96 -21.66 -17.59
N SER A 558 -25.51 -20.44 -17.29
CA SER A 558 -25.21 -19.45 -18.32
C SER A 558 -24.02 -19.86 -19.18
N ALA A 559 -24.12 -19.61 -20.48
CA ALA A 559 -23.06 -19.90 -21.43
C ALA A 559 -22.25 -18.66 -21.82
N VAL A 560 -22.41 -17.56 -21.08
CA VAL A 560 -21.67 -16.30 -21.26
C VAL A 560 -20.95 -15.97 -19.97
N ARG A 561 -19.62 -15.98 -19.97
CA ARG A 561 -18.79 -15.77 -18.77
C ARG A 561 -17.38 -15.35 -19.12
N ALA A 562 -16.76 -14.55 -18.27
CA ALA A 562 -15.35 -14.20 -18.26
C ALA A 562 -14.71 -14.74 -16.99
N ILE A 563 -13.56 -15.41 -17.08
CA ILE A 563 -12.81 -15.94 -15.94
C ILE A 563 -11.32 -15.70 -16.15
N ARG A 564 -10.50 -15.71 -15.09
CA ARG A 564 -9.03 -15.65 -15.28
C ARG A 564 -8.57 -16.81 -16.15
N ALA A 565 -7.56 -16.55 -16.99
CA ALA A 565 -6.98 -17.58 -17.85
C ALA A 565 -6.43 -18.77 -17.05
N THR A 566 -5.86 -18.51 -15.86
CA THR A 566 -5.40 -19.56 -14.93
C THR A 566 -6.53 -20.50 -14.52
N ASP A 567 -7.69 -19.97 -14.12
CA ASP A 567 -8.84 -20.79 -13.75
C ASP A 567 -9.37 -21.61 -14.94
N ALA A 568 -9.35 -21.04 -16.16
CA ALA A 568 -9.72 -21.75 -17.38
C ALA A 568 -8.75 -22.90 -17.71
N LEU A 569 -7.44 -22.68 -17.53
CA LEU A 569 -6.39 -23.66 -17.78
C LEU A 569 -6.32 -24.78 -16.73
N GLU A 570 -6.79 -24.52 -15.52
CA GLU A 570 -6.89 -25.50 -14.43
C GLU A 570 -8.23 -26.24 -14.39
N ALA A 571 -9.20 -25.85 -15.23
CA ALA A 571 -10.49 -26.50 -15.31
C ALA A 571 -10.34 -28.03 -15.51
N ALA A 572 -11.02 -28.80 -14.65
CA ALA A 572 -10.92 -30.26 -14.60
C ALA A 572 -11.60 -30.98 -15.77
N VAL A 573 -12.42 -30.24 -16.53
CA VAL A 573 -13.14 -30.72 -17.72
C VAL A 573 -12.94 -29.71 -18.85
N PRO A 574 -13.11 -30.12 -20.13
CA PRO A 574 -13.08 -29.18 -21.26
C PRO A 574 -14.03 -27.99 -21.03
N LEU A 575 -13.65 -26.80 -21.47
CA LEU A 575 -14.42 -25.58 -21.22
C LEU A 575 -15.80 -25.57 -21.91
N THR A 576 -15.99 -26.43 -22.92
CA THR A 576 -17.25 -26.67 -23.65
C THR A 576 -18.06 -27.85 -23.08
N HIS A 577 -17.59 -28.50 -22.00
CA HIS A 577 -18.30 -29.62 -21.39
C HIS A 577 -19.61 -29.17 -20.71
N LYS A 578 -20.67 -29.98 -20.76
CA LYS A 578 -22.01 -29.64 -20.20
C LYS A 578 -22.01 -29.24 -18.72
N ARG A 579 -21.04 -29.73 -17.94
CA ARG A 579 -20.85 -29.44 -16.52
C ARG A 579 -19.69 -28.47 -16.22
N ALA A 580 -19.10 -27.86 -17.25
CA ALA A 580 -17.96 -26.96 -17.08
C ALA A 580 -18.27 -25.85 -16.06
N ASN A 581 -19.48 -25.29 -16.09
CA ASN A 581 -19.92 -24.29 -15.13
C ASN A 581 -19.82 -24.78 -13.69
N GLN A 582 -20.26 -26.01 -13.40
CA GLN A 582 -20.21 -26.55 -12.05
C GLN A 582 -18.77 -26.76 -11.58
N HIS A 583 -17.89 -27.22 -12.46
CA HIS A 583 -16.47 -27.35 -12.12
C HIS A 583 -15.79 -26.01 -11.87
N LEU A 584 -16.11 -25.00 -12.67
CA LEU A 584 -15.55 -23.64 -12.59
C LEU A 584 -16.07 -22.87 -11.38
N LEU A 585 -17.40 -22.75 -11.23
CA LEU A 585 -18.03 -22.05 -10.10
C LEU A 585 -17.61 -22.67 -8.76
N SER A 586 -17.59 -24.00 -8.64
CA SER A 586 -17.10 -24.64 -7.41
C SER A 586 -15.62 -24.34 -7.13
N ALA A 587 -14.76 -24.22 -8.15
CA ALA A 587 -13.35 -23.87 -7.96
C ALA A 587 -13.20 -22.41 -7.53
N LEU A 588 -13.84 -21.49 -8.25
CA LEU A 588 -13.86 -20.05 -7.96
C LEU A 588 -14.37 -19.78 -6.54
N LEU A 589 -15.52 -20.35 -6.18
CA LEU A 589 -16.13 -20.12 -4.86
C LEU A 589 -15.35 -20.77 -3.71
N ARG A 590 -14.61 -21.88 -3.94
CA ARG A 590 -13.73 -22.46 -2.92
C ARG A 590 -12.58 -21.53 -2.54
N ARG A 591 -12.01 -20.84 -3.52
CA ARG A 591 -10.93 -19.86 -3.30
C ARG A 591 -11.44 -18.46 -2.97
N ARG A 592 -12.75 -18.32 -2.72
CA ARG A 592 -13.44 -17.04 -2.44
C ARG A 592 -13.16 -15.98 -3.51
N ALA A 593 -13.22 -16.40 -4.78
CA ALA A 593 -13.04 -15.53 -5.92
C ALA A 593 -14.11 -14.42 -5.97
N GLU A 594 -13.71 -13.23 -6.42
CA GLU A 594 -14.62 -12.10 -6.66
C GLU A 594 -15.38 -12.30 -7.98
N ILE A 595 -16.70 -12.51 -7.89
CA ILE A 595 -17.59 -12.79 -9.03
C ILE A 595 -18.66 -11.70 -9.15
N LEU A 596 -18.72 -11.04 -10.31
CA LEU A 596 -19.78 -10.11 -10.69
C LEU A 596 -20.80 -10.80 -11.61
N GLU A 597 -22.10 -10.70 -11.33
CA GLU A 597 -23.15 -11.20 -12.24
C GLU A 597 -23.74 -10.05 -13.08
N LEU A 598 -23.87 -10.25 -14.40
CA LEU A 598 -24.44 -9.26 -15.34
C LEU A 598 -25.64 -9.83 -16.08
N PRO A 599 -26.69 -9.03 -16.35
CA PRO A 599 -27.79 -9.48 -17.19
C PRO A 599 -27.28 -9.74 -18.62
N VAL A 600 -27.71 -10.84 -19.23
CA VAL A 600 -27.42 -11.15 -20.64
C VAL A 600 -28.69 -11.38 -21.43
N SER A 601 -28.68 -10.96 -22.69
CA SER A 601 -29.82 -11.09 -23.60
C SER A 601 -29.91 -12.53 -24.12
N PHE A 602 -31.08 -13.17 -24.00
CA PHE A 602 -31.26 -14.55 -24.43
C PHE A 602 -32.60 -14.78 -25.15
N TYR A 603 -32.54 -15.21 -26.41
CA TYR A 603 -33.70 -15.46 -27.28
C TYR A 603 -33.80 -16.93 -27.70
N PRO A 604 -34.74 -17.71 -27.14
CA PRO A 604 -34.92 -19.11 -27.49
C PRO A 604 -35.80 -19.26 -28.75
N ILE A 605 -35.24 -19.07 -29.95
CA ILE A 605 -36.03 -19.04 -31.21
C ILE A 605 -36.32 -20.45 -31.80
N SER A 606 -35.78 -21.55 -31.27
CA SER A 606 -36.20 -22.91 -31.70
C SER A 606 -35.90 -23.99 -30.64
N PRO A 607 -36.92 -24.48 -29.89
CA PRO A 607 -36.75 -25.51 -28.86
C PRO A 607 -36.17 -26.85 -29.35
N GLU A 608 -36.27 -27.12 -30.66
CA GLU A 608 -35.86 -28.38 -31.31
C GLU A 608 -34.37 -28.41 -31.70
N ARG A 609 -33.72 -27.25 -31.82
CA ARG A 609 -32.30 -27.13 -32.22
C ARG A 609 -31.34 -26.95 -31.04
N VAL A 610 -31.84 -27.04 -29.80
CA VAL A 610 -31.06 -26.80 -28.57
C VAL A 610 -30.64 -28.13 -27.93
N LYS A 611 -29.34 -28.29 -27.63
CA LYS A 611 -28.87 -29.33 -26.71
C LYS A 611 -29.41 -29.01 -25.31
N ARG A 612 -30.48 -29.68 -24.90
CA ARG A 612 -31.17 -29.43 -23.62
C ARG A 612 -30.35 -29.98 -22.44
N THR A 613 -30.23 -29.20 -21.36
CA THR A 613 -29.88 -29.77 -20.05
C THR A 613 -31.04 -30.67 -19.62
N THR A 614 -30.83 -31.97 -19.60
CA THR A 614 -31.87 -32.92 -19.19
C THR A 614 -32.04 -32.90 -17.67
N PRO A 615 -33.19 -33.36 -17.12
CA PRO A 615 -33.33 -33.51 -15.67
C PRO A 615 -32.22 -34.35 -15.03
N LEU A 616 -31.76 -35.40 -15.73
CA LEU A 616 -30.62 -36.22 -15.32
C LEU A 616 -29.33 -35.39 -15.27
N GLU A 617 -29.07 -34.55 -16.26
CA GLU A 617 -27.93 -33.63 -16.26
C GLU A 617 -28.02 -32.57 -15.15
N GLY A 618 -29.23 -32.13 -14.81
CA GLY A 618 -29.49 -31.28 -13.65
C GLY A 618 -29.12 -31.97 -12.33
N LEU A 619 -29.51 -33.24 -12.14
CA LEU A 619 -29.15 -34.03 -10.97
C LEU A 619 -27.63 -34.26 -10.90
N LEU A 620 -27.00 -34.63 -12.01
CA LEU A 620 -25.54 -34.79 -12.10
C LEU A 620 -24.80 -33.48 -11.80
N SER A 621 -25.38 -32.34 -12.18
CA SER A 621 -24.85 -31.02 -11.83
C SER A 621 -24.90 -30.77 -10.33
N LEU A 622 -26.02 -31.10 -9.67
CA LEU A 622 -26.15 -31.02 -8.21
C LEU A 622 -25.11 -31.90 -7.49
N VAL A 623 -24.97 -33.16 -7.94
CA VAL A 623 -23.96 -34.09 -7.42
C VAL A 623 -22.55 -33.53 -7.60
N THR A 624 -22.27 -32.89 -8.74
CA THR A 624 -20.97 -32.27 -9.01
C THR A 624 -20.70 -31.12 -8.04
N ILE A 625 -21.69 -30.26 -7.76
CA ILE A 625 -21.57 -29.14 -6.81
C ILE A 625 -21.21 -29.66 -5.40
N VAL A 626 -21.92 -30.70 -4.94
CA VAL A 626 -21.68 -31.35 -3.64
C VAL A 626 -20.30 -31.99 -3.61
N TRP A 627 -19.99 -32.84 -4.59
CA TRP A 627 -18.71 -33.56 -4.65
C TRP A 627 -17.52 -32.60 -4.69
N ARG A 628 -17.59 -31.53 -5.48
CA ARG A 628 -16.52 -30.53 -5.57
C ARG A 628 -16.35 -29.73 -4.28
N ARG A 629 -17.34 -29.66 -3.40
CA ARG A 629 -17.20 -29.00 -2.09
C ARG A 629 -16.30 -29.81 -1.17
N PHE A 630 -16.47 -31.13 -1.18
CA PHE A 630 -15.81 -32.05 -0.23
C PHE A 630 -14.57 -32.75 -0.80
N ALA A 631 -14.37 -32.74 -2.11
CA ALA A 631 -13.16 -33.29 -2.71
C ALA A 631 -11.90 -32.57 -2.18
N SER A 632 -10.88 -33.33 -1.77
CA SER A 632 -9.58 -32.80 -1.36
C SER A 632 -8.97 -31.96 -2.50
N ALA A 633 -8.63 -30.71 -2.20
CA ALA A 633 -7.91 -29.87 -3.17
C ALA A 633 -6.51 -30.46 -3.33
N GLY A 634 -6.15 -30.91 -4.54
CA GLY A 634 -4.77 -31.22 -4.85
C GLY A 634 -3.89 -30.01 -4.57
N ARG A 635 -2.80 -30.18 -3.81
CA ARG A 635 -1.82 -29.13 -3.57
C ARG A 635 -1.34 -28.55 -4.92
N PRO A 636 -1.20 -27.24 -5.07
CA PRO A 636 -0.55 -26.67 -6.24
C PRO A 636 0.88 -27.22 -6.31
N ARG A 637 1.28 -27.74 -7.48
CA ARG A 637 2.67 -28.11 -7.76
C ARG A 637 3.48 -26.83 -7.76
N THR A 638 4.23 -26.60 -6.69
CA THR A 638 5.31 -25.62 -6.69
C THR A 638 6.29 -26.01 -7.78
N THR A 639 6.39 -25.20 -8.83
CA THR A 639 7.49 -25.24 -9.78
C THR A 639 8.76 -24.90 -9.03
N GLY A 640 9.48 -25.94 -8.59
CA GLY A 640 10.81 -25.81 -8.03
C GLY A 640 11.74 -25.22 -9.09
N VAL A 641 12.16 -23.98 -8.86
CA VAL A 641 13.38 -23.43 -9.47
C VAL A 641 14.53 -24.24 -8.89
N ASN A 642 15.00 -25.25 -9.63
CA ASN A 642 16.25 -25.93 -9.31
C ASN A 642 17.39 -24.93 -9.53
N ALA A 643 17.90 -24.38 -8.43
CA ALA A 643 19.23 -23.80 -8.39
C ALA A 643 20.25 -24.94 -8.58
N HIS A 644 20.86 -25.01 -9.76
CA HIS A 644 22.07 -25.80 -9.97
C HIS A 644 23.22 -25.13 -9.20
N LEU A 645 23.57 -25.70 -8.04
CA LEU A 645 24.89 -25.58 -7.45
C LEU A 645 25.83 -26.58 -8.15
N PRO A 646 27.03 -26.17 -8.61
CA PRO A 646 27.98 -27.10 -9.20
C PRO A 646 28.58 -27.98 -8.09
N GLN A 647 28.50 -29.30 -8.27
CA GLN A 647 29.13 -30.28 -7.39
C GLN A 647 30.66 -30.12 -7.45
N MET A 648 31.26 -29.94 -6.26
CA MET A 648 32.69 -30.11 -6.05
C MET A 648 33.07 -31.57 -6.29
N ASN A 649 34.10 -31.74 -7.12
CA ASN A 649 34.70 -33.00 -7.47
C ASN A 649 35.58 -33.48 -6.29
N THR A 650 35.17 -34.55 -5.64
CA THR A 650 36.05 -35.40 -4.82
C THR A 650 35.79 -36.82 -5.26
N ASP A 651 36.71 -37.39 -6.02
CA ASP A 651 37.16 -38.75 -5.73
C ASP A 651 38.48 -39.09 -6.41
N THR A 652 39.41 -39.43 -5.52
CA THR A 652 40.68 -40.11 -5.69
C THR A 652 40.50 -41.60 -6.04
N HIS A 653 41.50 -42.14 -6.75
CA HIS A 653 41.88 -43.55 -6.86
C HIS A 653 40.98 -44.53 -7.63
N ARG A 654 41.32 -44.77 -8.90
CA ARG A 654 42.12 -45.94 -9.33
C ARG A 654 42.64 -45.76 -10.75
#